data_AF-A0A4Q7V3W7-F1
#
_entry.id   AF-A0A4Q7V3W7-F1
#
_cell.length_a   1.000
_cell.length_b   1.000
_cell.length_c   1.000
_cell.angle_alpha   90.00
_cell.angle_beta   90.00
_cell.angle_gamma   90.00
#
_symmetry.space_group_name_H-M   'P 1'
#
loop_
_entity.id
_entity.type
_entity.pdbx_description
1 polymer ?
#
loop_
_entity_poly.entity_id
_entity_poly.type
_entity_poly.pdbx_seq_one_letter_code
_entity_poly.pdbx_strand_id
1 'polypeptide(L)'
;MSRASSSEWDQLSEENRETLARCMHLSELLGNSIVAKDYKPALPLTAAMKFTPRGSRLANQIKGDGVDLREAQLAVFIEVALGDILLVDVEAIDLVPIHDAVSSEIKRTKIRHPWIYGRSLYDAVADSGLNEDPFPTPDETENLLKDAPHGVFQHGPYVTGPLGLLESTAWRYIPARTAAPALHCEEPDCHSVHSVHLSSFRTGVAKAQDAIRDRNEKTRRSGNRLVEAVDRVEVRKQAPYRWNNMDTVPFFLADCFSLEERRMLLVRLLDETSNRMRSACVTAVPDDEVRSAKEWVENRSEAEIMQLTLLASDEELHTALNQLVWSSDIEIPDGETRAAMIMAHGTGPFRMRVEASNLGVRFHPPAVFLQLRLRDLIGGVFPPENDEHDARLSWLLRGHDGETGRERLTSALASESPVRIVEKLLISDERAYRASLEHLGLPSGRFDEKSDEFLAKLIAWHVGFSIDEQSIELTSARSMLHELRTLVQALPIDGLDRHQMNDVRGVAGKLFPAVEAALKRVVRFVAWTALRDHYALGRTLEFTDSAAEAFFDDWIQPYSSNLEKSRTSEMALADLVSCFGILSKHLRDLMRRGVEFERSSSDMPRAVRDWGSPFSFPFRHTLPFLDFDSASQLNITDALTKVASGFHTEKVLNVRNALLHDSEAFPGNEEIQKALNEIDARLGVLAASGLYPAIFRFVNSDVDDVGRERTKLRSPDGVEISLQRPSQLDLSLFPTRSGDQIMVRSARLRDAPEPMRFAHVHDSAFQGRWANFPRRPKRRLSFNSEMSR
;
A
#
# COMPACT_ATOMS: atom_id res chain seq x y z
N MET A 1 6.28 -39.06 -41.78
CA MET A 1 5.58 -37.82 -42.17
C MET A 1 4.08 -38.04 -42.04
N SER A 2 3.54 -37.76 -40.85
CA SER A 2 2.10 -37.79 -40.56
C SER A 2 1.53 -36.42 -40.91
N ARG A 3 0.48 -36.36 -41.75
CA ARG A 3 -0.26 -35.13 -42.00
C ARG A 3 -0.75 -34.59 -40.66
N ALA A 4 -0.27 -33.41 -40.26
CA ALA A 4 -0.90 -32.64 -39.20
C ALA A 4 -2.31 -32.32 -39.68
N SER A 5 -3.34 -32.93 -39.08
CA SER A 5 -4.71 -32.46 -39.25
C SER A 5 -4.74 -31.02 -38.75
N SER A 6 -5.12 -30.08 -39.60
CA SER A 6 -5.48 -28.74 -39.14
C SER A 6 -6.51 -28.91 -38.02
N SER A 7 -6.25 -28.32 -36.87
CA SER A 7 -7.18 -28.42 -35.76
C SER A 7 -8.43 -27.61 -36.09
N GLU A 8 -9.61 -27.98 -35.55
CA GLU A 8 -10.87 -27.26 -35.80
C GLU A 8 -10.73 -25.75 -35.48
N TRP A 9 -9.80 -25.38 -34.59
CA TRP A 9 -9.47 -24.02 -34.16
C TRP A 9 -8.81 -23.13 -35.21
N ASP A 10 -7.90 -23.70 -36.02
CA ASP A 10 -7.16 -22.95 -37.05
C ASP A 10 -8.13 -22.37 -38.10
N GLN A 11 -9.34 -22.92 -38.18
CA GLN A 11 -10.40 -22.59 -39.13
C GLN A 11 -11.44 -21.62 -38.56
N LEU A 12 -11.43 -21.32 -37.26
CA LEU A 12 -12.36 -20.37 -36.66
C LEU A 12 -12.10 -18.95 -37.15
N SER A 13 -13.19 -18.26 -37.51
CA SER A 13 -13.19 -16.81 -37.77
C SER A 13 -12.77 -16.02 -36.52
N GLU A 14 -12.36 -14.77 -36.70
CA GLU A 14 -12.00 -13.89 -35.57
C GLU A 14 -13.19 -13.68 -34.61
N GLU A 15 -14.40 -13.53 -35.15
CA GLU A 15 -15.64 -13.45 -34.37
C GLU A 15 -15.88 -14.70 -33.53
N ASN A 16 -15.72 -15.90 -34.11
CA ASN A 16 -15.90 -17.15 -33.38
C ASN A 16 -14.84 -17.34 -32.28
N ARG A 17 -13.62 -16.80 -32.47
CA ARG A 17 -12.57 -16.81 -31.43
C ARG A 17 -12.92 -15.87 -30.29
N GLU A 18 -13.51 -14.70 -30.56
CA GLU A 18 -14.00 -13.81 -29.51
C GLU A 18 -15.18 -14.44 -28.75
N THR A 19 -16.13 -15.07 -29.46
CA THR A 19 -17.23 -15.83 -28.85
C THR A 19 -16.72 -16.96 -27.96
N LEU A 20 -15.69 -17.68 -28.40
CA LEU A 20 -15.03 -18.71 -27.60
C LEU A 20 -14.39 -18.14 -26.32
N ALA A 21 -13.62 -17.05 -26.43
CA ALA A 21 -13.01 -16.39 -25.28
C ALA A 21 -14.09 -15.94 -24.27
N ARG A 22 -15.19 -15.36 -24.77
CA ARG A 22 -16.36 -15.01 -23.93
C ARG A 22 -17.00 -16.23 -23.26
N CYS A 23 -17.10 -17.37 -23.95
CA CYS A 23 -17.58 -18.62 -23.33
C CYS A 23 -16.67 -19.07 -22.19
N MET A 24 -15.35 -19.00 -22.38
CA MET A 24 -14.36 -19.36 -21.36
C MET A 24 -14.44 -18.44 -20.14
N HIS A 25 -14.58 -17.12 -20.33
CA HIS A 25 -14.79 -16.19 -19.23
C HIS A 25 -16.06 -16.48 -18.42
N LEU A 26 -17.18 -16.79 -19.09
CA LEU A 26 -18.42 -17.20 -18.40
C LEU A 26 -18.25 -18.53 -17.68
N SER A 27 -17.55 -19.48 -18.30
CA SER A 27 -17.24 -20.78 -17.71
C SER A 27 -16.42 -20.62 -16.42
N GLU A 28 -15.34 -19.83 -16.44
CA GLU A 28 -14.49 -19.59 -15.26
C GLU A 28 -15.26 -18.88 -14.14
N LEU A 29 -16.10 -17.91 -14.49
CA LEU A 29 -16.97 -17.23 -13.54
C LEU A 29 -17.93 -18.21 -12.84
N LEU A 30 -18.57 -19.08 -13.61
CA LEU A 30 -19.52 -20.08 -13.09
C LEU A 30 -18.79 -21.17 -12.29
N GLY A 31 -17.62 -21.64 -12.76
CA GLY A 31 -16.81 -22.65 -12.10
C GLY A 31 -16.26 -22.23 -10.73
N ASN A 32 -16.06 -20.92 -10.51
CA ASN A 32 -15.58 -20.35 -9.26
C ASN A 32 -16.70 -19.79 -8.36
N SER A 33 -17.95 -20.15 -8.62
CA SER A 33 -19.11 -19.67 -7.86
C SER A 33 -19.42 -20.54 -6.65
N ILE A 34 -19.93 -19.92 -5.58
CA ILE A 34 -20.53 -20.60 -4.44
C ILE A 34 -22.03 -20.70 -4.70
N VAL A 35 -22.59 -21.92 -4.60
CA VAL A 35 -24.00 -22.19 -4.87
C VAL A 35 -24.72 -22.73 -3.64
N ALA A 36 -26.01 -22.44 -3.55
CA ALA A 36 -26.88 -22.95 -2.47
C ALA A 36 -27.03 -24.48 -2.50
N LYS A 37 -27.40 -25.06 -1.35
CA LYS A 37 -27.53 -26.51 -1.14
C LYS A 37 -28.45 -27.22 -2.13
N ASP A 38 -29.52 -26.54 -2.56
CA ASP A 38 -30.55 -27.04 -3.46
C ASP A 38 -30.46 -26.43 -4.87
N TYR A 39 -29.33 -25.82 -5.22
CA TYR A 39 -29.15 -25.17 -6.51
C TYR A 39 -29.38 -26.13 -7.68
N LYS A 40 -30.25 -25.70 -8.61
CA LYS A 40 -30.50 -26.34 -9.89
C LYS A 40 -30.45 -25.30 -11.00
N PRO A 41 -29.75 -25.57 -12.12
CA PRO A 41 -29.67 -24.62 -13.23
C PRO A 41 -31.06 -24.29 -13.78
N ALA A 42 -31.31 -22.99 -13.99
CA ALA A 42 -32.56 -22.53 -14.57
C ALA A 42 -32.72 -23.04 -16.01
N LEU A 43 -33.95 -23.37 -16.41
CA LEU A 43 -34.22 -23.84 -17.78
C LEU A 43 -33.76 -22.84 -18.86
N PRO A 44 -34.00 -21.51 -18.73
CA PRO A 44 -33.50 -20.53 -19.70
C PRO A 44 -31.99 -20.60 -19.93
N LEU A 45 -31.20 -20.79 -18.86
CA LEU A 45 -29.74 -20.91 -18.93
C LEU A 45 -29.33 -22.11 -19.78
N THR A 46 -29.87 -23.30 -19.46
CA THR A 46 -29.48 -24.55 -20.15
C THR A 46 -30.05 -24.68 -21.57
N ALA A 47 -31.19 -24.03 -21.86
CA ALA A 47 -31.80 -24.06 -23.18
C ALA A 47 -31.03 -23.19 -24.21
N ALA A 48 -30.39 -22.13 -23.71
CA ALA A 48 -29.56 -21.24 -24.52
C ALA A 48 -28.21 -21.87 -24.91
N MET A 49 -27.66 -22.75 -24.07
CA MET A 49 -26.40 -23.44 -24.36
C MET A 49 -26.49 -24.33 -25.60
N LYS A 50 -25.57 -24.12 -26.55
CA LYS A 50 -25.41 -24.96 -27.75
C LYS A 50 -24.12 -25.75 -27.66
N PHE A 51 -24.21 -27.04 -27.91
CA PHE A 51 -23.10 -27.97 -27.78
C PHE A 51 -22.81 -28.65 -29.10
N THR A 52 -21.53 -28.94 -29.34
CA THR A 52 -21.12 -29.79 -30.44
C THR A 52 -21.75 -31.19 -30.30
N PRO A 53 -21.77 -32.03 -31.35
CA PRO A 53 -22.22 -33.42 -31.23
C PRO A 53 -21.47 -34.21 -30.17
N ARG A 54 -20.24 -33.81 -29.81
CA ARG A 54 -19.48 -34.43 -28.72
C ARG A 54 -19.93 -33.91 -27.36
N GLY A 55 -20.10 -32.60 -27.18
CA GLY A 55 -20.64 -32.01 -25.94
C GLY A 55 -22.03 -32.56 -25.60
N SER A 56 -22.92 -32.63 -26.59
CA SER A 56 -24.27 -33.20 -26.41
C SER A 56 -24.25 -34.68 -26.00
N ARG A 57 -23.36 -35.49 -26.59
CA ARG A 57 -23.19 -36.90 -26.18
C ARG A 57 -22.64 -37.00 -24.77
N LEU A 58 -21.66 -36.17 -24.41
CA LEU A 58 -21.07 -36.16 -23.08
C LEU A 58 -22.11 -35.82 -22.00
N ALA A 59 -22.91 -34.78 -22.20
CA ALA A 59 -23.98 -34.40 -21.27
C ALA A 59 -24.97 -35.55 -21.04
N ASN A 60 -25.39 -36.23 -22.12
CA ASN A 60 -26.30 -37.38 -22.03
C ASN A 60 -25.67 -38.61 -21.35
N GLN A 61 -24.34 -38.79 -21.45
CA GLN A 61 -23.63 -39.89 -20.80
C GLN A 61 -23.34 -39.64 -19.31
N ILE A 62 -23.40 -38.40 -18.85
CA ILE A 62 -23.19 -38.03 -17.44
C ILE A 62 -24.51 -38.04 -16.67
N LYS A 63 -25.61 -37.73 -17.36
CA LYS A 63 -26.97 -37.87 -16.82
C LYS A 63 -27.18 -39.27 -16.21
N GLY A 64 -27.51 -39.33 -14.92
CA GLY A 64 -27.59 -40.57 -14.14
C GLY A 64 -27.13 -40.34 -12.70
N ASP A 65 -27.31 -41.32 -11.80
CA ASP A 65 -26.78 -41.32 -10.42
C ASP A 65 -27.00 -40.01 -9.61
N GLY A 66 -28.18 -39.41 -9.75
CA GLY A 66 -28.56 -38.19 -9.06
C GLY A 66 -28.08 -36.88 -9.72
N VAL A 67 -27.65 -36.93 -10.99
CA VAL A 67 -27.38 -35.78 -11.86
C VAL A 67 -28.47 -35.68 -12.94
N ASP A 68 -29.16 -34.55 -13.00
CA ASP A 68 -30.14 -34.25 -14.04
C ASP A 68 -29.47 -33.74 -15.34
N LEU A 69 -30.25 -33.69 -16.44
CA LEU A 69 -29.69 -33.27 -17.75
C LEU A 69 -29.21 -31.81 -17.74
N ARG A 70 -29.89 -30.92 -17.00
CA ARG A 70 -29.54 -29.49 -16.94
C ARG A 70 -28.25 -29.29 -16.16
N GLU A 71 -28.07 -30.03 -15.08
CA GLU A 71 -26.83 -30.07 -14.31
C GLU A 71 -25.66 -30.58 -15.16
N ALA A 72 -25.88 -31.66 -15.93
CA ALA A 72 -24.88 -32.19 -16.86
C ALA A 72 -24.56 -31.21 -18.00
N GLN A 73 -25.55 -30.52 -18.56
CA GLN A 73 -25.36 -29.49 -19.59
C GLN A 73 -24.54 -28.31 -19.06
N LEU A 74 -24.87 -27.78 -17.87
CA LEU A 74 -24.09 -26.70 -17.26
C LEU A 74 -22.65 -27.15 -16.99
N ALA A 75 -22.43 -28.36 -16.47
CA ALA A 75 -21.09 -28.89 -16.25
C ALA A 75 -20.27 -29.00 -17.56
N VAL A 76 -20.89 -29.46 -18.65
CA VAL A 76 -20.25 -29.50 -19.98
C VAL A 76 -19.93 -28.10 -20.50
N PHE A 77 -20.79 -27.12 -20.25
CA PHE A 77 -20.53 -25.72 -20.60
C PHE A 77 -19.37 -25.14 -19.79
N ILE A 78 -19.29 -25.41 -18.48
CA ILE A 78 -18.17 -24.94 -17.63
C ILE A 78 -16.84 -25.53 -18.12
N GLU A 79 -16.81 -26.75 -18.65
CA GLU A 79 -15.55 -27.29 -19.18
C GLU A 79 -15.14 -26.65 -20.52
N VAL A 80 -16.09 -26.18 -21.34
CA VAL A 80 -15.94 -25.59 -22.69
C VAL A 80 -15.30 -26.52 -23.74
N ALA A 81 -14.22 -27.20 -23.39
CA ALA A 81 -13.43 -28.10 -24.23
C ALA A 81 -12.82 -29.25 -23.42
N LEU A 82 -12.47 -30.35 -24.10
CA LEU A 82 -11.69 -31.46 -23.53
C LEU A 82 -10.39 -31.63 -24.34
N GLY A 83 -9.30 -31.07 -23.84
CA GLY A 83 -8.07 -30.94 -24.61
C GLY A 83 -8.31 -30.08 -25.85
N ASP A 84 -7.95 -30.58 -27.04
CA ASP A 84 -8.12 -29.86 -28.31
C ASP A 84 -9.55 -29.97 -28.90
N ILE A 85 -10.56 -30.42 -28.14
CA ILE A 85 -11.89 -30.73 -28.69
C ILE A 85 -12.98 -29.87 -28.06
N LEU A 86 -13.67 -29.09 -28.87
CA LEU A 86 -14.81 -28.26 -28.46
C LEU A 86 -16.00 -29.08 -27.97
N LEU A 87 -16.53 -28.69 -26.82
CA LEU A 87 -17.82 -29.15 -26.34
C LEU A 87 -18.93 -28.15 -26.67
N VAL A 88 -18.60 -26.87 -26.76
CA VAL A 88 -19.52 -25.78 -27.10
C VAL A 88 -19.49 -25.49 -28.61
N ASP A 89 -20.66 -25.30 -29.19
CA ASP A 89 -20.80 -24.92 -30.61
C ASP A 89 -20.73 -23.39 -30.74
N VAL A 90 -19.53 -22.87 -31.02
CA VAL A 90 -19.26 -21.42 -31.07
C VAL A 90 -19.93 -20.70 -32.25
N GLU A 91 -20.35 -21.44 -33.28
CA GLU A 91 -21.05 -20.88 -34.44
C GLU A 91 -22.54 -20.73 -34.18
N ALA A 92 -23.12 -21.64 -33.39
CA ALA A 92 -24.55 -21.67 -33.11
C ALA A 92 -24.96 -21.00 -31.78
N ILE A 93 -24.01 -20.76 -30.86
CA ILE A 93 -24.30 -20.25 -29.53
C ILE A 93 -24.61 -18.74 -29.54
N ASP A 94 -25.72 -18.37 -28.89
CA ASP A 94 -26.04 -16.98 -28.58
C ASP A 94 -25.76 -16.73 -27.10
N LEU A 95 -24.87 -15.79 -26.82
CA LEU A 95 -24.42 -15.47 -25.47
C LEU A 95 -25.38 -14.56 -24.73
N VAL A 96 -26.25 -13.80 -25.41
CA VAL A 96 -27.16 -12.84 -24.75
C VAL A 96 -28.14 -13.56 -23.80
N PRO A 97 -28.84 -14.63 -24.22
CA PRO A 97 -29.74 -15.34 -23.30
C PRO A 97 -29.00 -16.06 -22.17
N ILE A 98 -27.75 -16.48 -22.39
CA ILE A 98 -26.90 -17.08 -21.35
C ILE A 98 -26.52 -16.02 -20.31
N HIS A 99 -26.05 -14.86 -20.77
CA HIS A 99 -25.73 -13.70 -19.96
C HIS A 99 -26.92 -13.31 -19.07
N ASP A 100 -28.11 -13.14 -19.64
CA ASP A 100 -29.30 -12.72 -18.91
C ASP A 100 -29.74 -13.76 -17.87
N ALA A 101 -29.64 -15.04 -18.22
CA ALA A 101 -29.98 -16.12 -17.29
C ALA A 101 -28.97 -16.21 -16.12
N VAL A 102 -27.67 -16.06 -16.38
CA VAL A 102 -26.64 -15.98 -15.33
C VAL A 102 -26.85 -14.75 -14.45
N SER A 103 -27.10 -13.59 -15.06
CA SER A 103 -27.39 -12.33 -14.38
C SER A 103 -28.58 -12.48 -13.42
N SER A 104 -29.67 -13.14 -13.88
CA SER A 104 -30.83 -13.41 -13.04
C SER A 104 -30.53 -14.35 -11.87
N GLU A 105 -29.66 -15.35 -12.03
CA GLU A 105 -29.30 -16.29 -10.96
C GLU A 105 -28.40 -15.63 -9.90
N ILE A 106 -27.51 -14.72 -10.32
CA ILE A 106 -26.68 -13.88 -9.43
C ILE A 106 -27.56 -12.91 -8.62
N LYS A 107 -28.47 -12.17 -9.28
CA LYS A 107 -29.41 -11.23 -8.61
C LYS A 107 -30.28 -11.92 -7.56
N ARG A 108 -30.62 -13.20 -7.78
CA ARG A 108 -31.41 -14.03 -6.87
C ARG A 108 -30.55 -14.77 -5.83
N THR A 109 -29.25 -14.46 -5.76
CA THR A 109 -28.26 -15.04 -4.84
C THR A 109 -28.19 -16.56 -4.87
N LYS A 110 -28.59 -17.19 -5.98
CA LYS A 110 -28.45 -18.64 -6.19
C LYS A 110 -27.02 -19.03 -6.58
N ILE A 111 -26.38 -18.10 -7.28
CA ILE A 111 -24.95 -18.08 -7.58
C ILE A 111 -24.38 -16.89 -6.83
N ARG A 112 -23.31 -17.10 -6.08
CA ARG A 112 -22.68 -16.05 -5.28
C ARG A 112 -21.16 -16.12 -5.40
N HIS A 113 -20.53 -14.95 -5.45
CA HIS A 113 -19.09 -14.83 -5.29
C HIS A 113 -18.75 -14.15 -3.94
N PRO A 114 -17.67 -14.58 -3.26
CA PRO A 114 -17.29 -14.01 -1.97
C PRO A 114 -16.70 -12.60 -2.13
N TRP A 115 -17.07 -11.67 -1.26
CA TRP A 115 -16.42 -10.35 -1.20
C TRP A 115 -15.08 -10.47 -0.47
N ILE A 116 -13.99 -10.52 -1.23
CA ILE A 116 -12.61 -10.73 -0.73
C ILE A 116 -11.81 -9.43 -0.59
N TYR A 117 -12.48 -8.28 -0.70
CA TYR A 117 -11.85 -6.96 -0.70
C TYR A 117 -12.01 -6.26 0.66
N GLY A 118 -11.05 -5.41 1.01
CA GLY A 118 -11.08 -4.69 2.27
C GLY A 118 -11.18 -5.63 3.48
N ARG A 119 -11.74 -5.12 4.57
CA ARG A 119 -11.69 -5.82 5.86
C ARG A 119 -12.86 -6.74 6.16
N SER A 120 -13.97 -6.66 5.42
CA SER A 120 -15.24 -7.29 5.83
C SER A 120 -15.14 -8.80 6.02
N LEU A 121 -14.63 -9.54 5.03
CA LEU A 121 -14.44 -10.99 5.15
C LEU A 121 -13.27 -11.34 6.08
N TYR A 122 -12.20 -10.55 6.04
CA TYR A 122 -11.02 -10.72 6.88
C TYR A 122 -11.37 -10.67 8.38
N ASP A 123 -12.11 -9.64 8.79
CA ASP A 123 -12.55 -9.46 10.18
C ASP A 123 -13.59 -10.53 10.57
N ALA A 124 -14.50 -10.92 9.67
CA ALA A 124 -15.46 -11.99 9.91
C ALA A 124 -14.79 -13.35 10.14
N VAL A 125 -13.72 -13.67 9.39
CA VAL A 125 -12.92 -14.88 9.59
C VAL A 125 -12.17 -14.83 10.93
N ALA A 126 -11.57 -13.70 11.29
CA ALA A 126 -10.90 -13.55 12.57
C ALA A 126 -11.85 -13.77 13.77
N ASP A 127 -13.12 -13.38 13.61
CA ASP A 127 -14.16 -13.48 14.64
C ASP A 127 -14.90 -14.82 14.66
N SER A 128 -14.84 -15.63 13.58
CA SER A 128 -15.56 -16.91 13.49
C SER A 128 -14.89 -18.07 14.23
N GLY A 129 -13.61 -17.93 14.59
CA GLY A 129 -12.85 -18.99 15.25
C GLY A 129 -12.27 -20.04 14.30
N LEU A 130 -12.34 -19.85 12.98
CA LEU A 130 -11.75 -20.70 11.92
C LEU A 130 -10.20 -20.68 11.89
N ASN A 131 -9.57 -20.34 13.01
CA ASN A 131 -8.14 -20.13 13.11
C ASN A 131 -7.35 -21.46 13.09
N GLU A 132 -8.01 -22.58 13.32
CA GLU A 132 -7.41 -23.93 13.34
C GLU A 132 -7.60 -24.68 12.01
N ASP A 133 -8.66 -24.38 11.27
CA ASP A 133 -8.99 -25.03 10.01
C ASP A 133 -9.37 -23.98 8.94
N PRO A 134 -8.48 -23.71 7.97
CA PRO A 134 -8.75 -22.75 6.90
C PRO A 134 -9.71 -23.31 5.83
N PHE A 135 -10.36 -24.46 6.06
CA PHE A 135 -11.31 -25.10 5.16
C PHE A 135 -12.72 -25.16 5.77
N PRO A 136 -13.44 -24.02 5.86
CA PRO A 136 -14.80 -24.01 6.40
C PRO A 136 -15.71 -24.94 5.60
N THR A 137 -16.60 -25.62 6.31
CA THR A 137 -17.71 -26.38 5.73
C THR A 137 -18.65 -25.46 4.92
N PRO A 138 -19.53 -26.00 4.05
CA PRO A 138 -20.45 -25.16 3.28
C PRO A 138 -21.38 -24.32 4.16
N ASP A 139 -21.84 -24.86 5.30
CA ASP A 139 -22.69 -24.14 6.24
C ASP A 139 -21.91 -23.01 6.94
N GLU A 140 -20.65 -23.24 7.32
CA GLU A 140 -19.77 -22.20 7.86
C GLU A 140 -19.45 -21.12 6.81
N THR A 141 -19.25 -21.51 5.56
CA THR A 141 -19.05 -20.59 4.43
C THR A 141 -20.27 -19.71 4.22
N GLU A 142 -21.48 -20.28 4.23
CA GLU A 142 -22.72 -19.52 4.12
C GLU A 142 -22.88 -18.53 5.28
N ASN A 143 -22.55 -18.95 6.51
CA ASN A 143 -22.57 -18.07 7.69
C ASN A 143 -21.56 -16.92 7.60
N LEU A 144 -20.31 -17.19 7.18
CA LEU A 144 -19.29 -16.17 6.96
C LEU A 144 -19.73 -15.12 5.93
N LEU A 145 -20.38 -15.57 4.87
CA LEU A 145 -20.79 -14.70 3.78
C LEU A 145 -22.12 -14.01 4.05
N LYS A 146 -22.92 -14.44 5.02
CA LYS A 146 -24.30 -13.95 5.24
C LYS A 146 -24.41 -12.43 5.25
N ASP A 147 -23.54 -11.75 5.99
CA ASP A 147 -23.55 -10.28 6.15
C ASP A 147 -22.49 -9.58 5.28
N ALA A 148 -21.65 -10.35 4.57
CA ALA A 148 -20.67 -9.80 3.65
C ALA A 148 -21.36 -9.26 2.38
N PRO A 149 -20.83 -8.21 1.74
CA PRO A 149 -21.29 -7.78 0.42
C PRO A 149 -21.20 -8.92 -0.62
N HIS A 150 -21.91 -8.78 -1.74
CA HIS A 150 -21.71 -9.69 -2.88
C HIS A 150 -20.36 -9.36 -3.52
N GLY A 151 -19.50 -10.37 -3.74
CA GLY A 151 -18.22 -10.21 -4.42
C GLY A 151 -18.37 -9.64 -5.84
N VAL A 152 -17.50 -8.71 -6.20
CA VAL A 152 -17.49 -8.07 -7.52
C VAL A 152 -16.24 -8.47 -8.27
N PHE A 153 -16.39 -9.13 -9.41
CA PHE A 153 -15.27 -9.68 -10.18
C PHE A 153 -15.45 -9.36 -11.66
N GLN A 154 -14.38 -9.52 -12.44
CA GLN A 154 -14.43 -9.27 -13.87
C GLN A 154 -13.67 -10.36 -14.63
N HIS A 155 -14.34 -10.98 -15.59
CA HIS A 155 -13.77 -11.97 -16.51
C HIS A 155 -13.97 -11.51 -17.94
N GLY A 156 -12.91 -10.99 -18.57
CA GLY A 156 -12.97 -10.34 -19.86
C GLY A 156 -13.95 -9.15 -19.82
N PRO A 157 -15.01 -9.14 -20.65
CA PRO A 157 -15.99 -8.05 -20.64
C PRO A 157 -17.02 -8.18 -19.51
N TYR A 158 -17.11 -9.31 -18.81
CA TYR A 158 -18.21 -9.56 -17.88
C TYR A 158 -17.87 -9.14 -16.45
N VAL A 159 -18.65 -8.20 -15.90
CA VAL A 159 -18.52 -7.72 -14.51
C VAL A 159 -19.67 -8.31 -13.67
N THR A 160 -19.34 -9.19 -12.72
CA THR A 160 -20.30 -9.79 -11.77
C THR A 160 -20.41 -8.94 -10.50
N GLY A 161 -21.59 -8.98 -9.86
CA GLY A 161 -21.86 -8.31 -8.60
C GLY A 161 -23.35 -8.28 -8.26
N PRO A 162 -23.78 -7.45 -7.30
CA PRO A 162 -25.18 -7.40 -6.85
C PRO A 162 -26.18 -7.01 -7.94
N LEU A 163 -25.76 -6.26 -8.97
CA LEU A 163 -26.57 -5.90 -10.13
C LEU A 163 -26.60 -7.01 -11.20
N GLY A 164 -26.16 -8.23 -10.85
CA GLY A 164 -26.10 -9.37 -11.75
C GLY A 164 -24.81 -9.40 -12.57
N LEU A 165 -24.92 -9.82 -13.83
CA LEU A 165 -23.84 -9.79 -14.80
C LEU A 165 -24.02 -8.56 -15.70
N LEU A 166 -22.99 -7.73 -15.78
CA LEU A 166 -22.93 -6.54 -16.64
C LEU A 166 -21.82 -6.69 -17.66
N GLU A 167 -21.89 -5.92 -18.74
CA GLU A 167 -20.86 -5.89 -19.79
C GLU A 167 -20.08 -4.57 -19.75
N SER A 168 -18.76 -4.68 -19.64
CA SER A 168 -17.80 -3.58 -19.70
C SER A 168 -17.14 -3.54 -21.08
N THR A 169 -16.85 -2.34 -21.56
CA THR A 169 -16.07 -2.14 -22.78
C THR A 169 -14.58 -2.43 -22.56
N ALA A 170 -14.10 -2.33 -21.32
CA ALA A 170 -12.73 -2.66 -20.95
C ALA A 170 -12.65 -4.13 -20.52
N TRP A 171 -11.73 -4.89 -21.11
CA TRP A 171 -11.49 -6.28 -20.74
C TRP A 171 -10.47 -6.35 -19.61
N ARG A 172 -10.79 -7.07 -18.53
CA ARG A 172 -9.88 -7.31 -17.41
C ARG A 172 -9.97 -8.75 -16.94
N TYR A 173 -8.92 -9.18 -16.21
CA TYR A 173 -8.88 -10.48 -15.59
C TYR A 173 -8.77 -10.35 -14.07
N ILE A 174 -9.94 -10.25 -13.43
CA ILE A 174 -10.13 -10.11 -11.99
C ILE A 174 -10.95 -11.33 -11.53
N PRO A 175 -10.33 -12.51 -11.41
CA PRO A 175 -11.06 -13.75 -11.24
C PRO A 175 -11.69 -13.86 -9.85
N ALA A 176 -12.91 -14.41 -9.80
CA ALA A 176 -13.51 -14.87 -8.57
C ALA A 176 -12.66 -15.99 -7.94
N ARG A 177 -12.47 -15.94 -6.62
CA ARG A 177 -11.64 -16.90 -5.88
C ARG A 177 -12.39 -17.40 -4.66
N THR A 178 -12.41 -18.71 -4.49
CA THR A 178 -12.86 -19.36 -3.26
C THR A 178 -11.75 -19.41 -2.20
N ALA A 179 -10.49 -19.37 -2.62
CA ALA A 179 -9.33 -19.15 -1.75
C ALA A 179 -9.21 -17.64 -1.45
N ALA A 180 -9.83 -17.20 -0.36
CA ALA A 180 -9.87 -15.80 0.06
C ALA A 180 -8.73 -15.48 1.03
N PRO A 181 -7.87 -14.48 0.76
CA PRO A 181 -6.83 -14.04 1.69
C PRO A 181 -7.48 -13.32 2.88
N ALA A 182 -7.73 -14.05 3.98
CA ALA A 182 -8.61 -13.57 5.06
C ALA A 182 -8.10 -13.90 6.48
N LEU A 183 -6.95 -14.55 6.63
CA LEU A 183 -6.49 -15.06 7.93
C LEU A 183 -5.03 -14.70 8.21
N HIS A 184 -4.74 -14.14 9.39
CA HIS A 184 -3.39 -14.17 9.96
C HIS A 184 -3.35 -15.20 11.08
N CYS A 185 -2.23 -15.91 11.23
CA CYS A 185 -2.05 -16.80 12.37
C CYS A 185 -1.82 -16.01 13.68
N GLU A 186 -1.87 -16.72 14.81
CA GLU A 186 -1.66 -16.13 16.14
C GLU A 186 -0.23 -15.62 16.39
N GLU A 187 0.72 -15.99 15.53
CA GLU A 187 2.14 -15.67 15.68
C GLU A 187 2.45 -14.26 15.13
N PRO A 188 2.87 -13.30 15.99
CA PRO A 188 3.14 -11.91 15.61
C PRO A 188 4.14 -11.73 14.47
N ASP A 189 5.11 -12.62 14.36
CA ASP A 189 6.18 -12.64 13.35
C ASP A 189 5.74 -13.14 11.98
N CYS A 190 4.57 -13.77 11.87
CA CYS A 190 4.00 -14.13 10.57
C CYS A 190 3.27 -12.94 9.94
N HIS A 191 3.86 -12.33 8.92
CA HIS A 191 3.28 -11.19 8.19
C HIS A 191 2.46 -11.59 6.95
N SER A 192 2.23 -12.88 6.73
CA SER A 192 1.49 -13.37 5.56
C SER A 192 -0.01 -13.43 5.84
N VAL A 193 -0.81 -12.95 4.89
CA VAL A 193 -2.25 -13.21 4.87
C VAL A 193 -2.48 -14.60 4.25
N HIS A 194 -2.87 -15.57 5.08
CA HIS A 194 -3.22 -16.91 4.65
C HIS A 194 -4.59 -16.93 3.98
N SER A 195 -4.75 -17.89 3.07
CA SER A 195 -6.01 -18.13 2.38
C SER A 195 -6.94 -19.01 3.22
N VAL A 196 -8.21 -18.63 3.28
CA VAL A 196 -9.32 -19.49 3.70
C VAL A 196 -10.00 -20.02 2.45
N HIS A 197 -10.16 -21.33 2.36
CA HIS A 197 -10.74 -22.02 1.21
C HIS A 197 -12.24 -22.21 1.42
N LEU A 198 -13.00 -21.21 0.99
CA LEU A 198 -14.46 -21.22 1.05
C LEU A 198 -15.02 -22.40 0.24
N SER A 199 -15.97 -23.12 0.81
CA SER A 199 -16.54 -24.31 0.18
C SER A 199 -17.98 -24.07 -0.28
N SER A 200 -18.32 -24.69 -1.41
CA SER A 200 -19.68 -24.70 -1.94
C SER A 200 -20.36 -26.03 -1.62
N PHE A 201 -21.69 -26.03 -1.55
CA PHE A 201 -22.45 -27.27 -1.42
C PHE A 201 -22.21 -28.19 -2.64
N ARG A 202 -22.13 -29.50 -2.40
CA ARG A 202 -21.99 -30.52 -3.46
C ARG A 202 -23.33 -30.77 -4.15
N THR A 203 -23.56 -30.09 -5.28
CA THR A 203 -24.75 -30.22 -6.13
C THR A 203 -24.58 -31.28 -7.22
N GLY A 204 -25.61 -31.56 -8.01
CA GLY A 204 -25.49 -32.45 -9.18
C GLY A 204 -24.55 -31.88 -10.26
N VAL A 205 -24.39 -30.56 -10.35
CA VAL A 205 -23.39 -29.90 -11.23
C VAL A 205 -21.97 -30.27 -10.82
N ALA A 206 -21.64 -30.16 -9.53
CA ALA A 206 -20.31 -30.52 -9.02
C ALA A 206 -19.99 -32.00 -9.27
N LYS A 207 -20.96 -32.90 -9.03
CA LYS A 207 -20.83 -34.33 -9.36
C LYS A 207 -20.59 -34.56 -10.86
N ALA A 208 -21.28 -33.81 -11.71
CA ALA A 208 -21.11 -33.90 -13.16
C ALA A 208 -19.72 -33.43 -13.60
N GLN A 209 -19.19 -32.35 -13.03
CA GLN A 209 -17.83 -31.86 -13.29
C GLN A 209 -16.77 -32.87 -12.85
N ASP A 210 -16.90 -33.45 -11.65
CA ASP A 210 -16.01 -34.53 -11.19
C ASP A 210 -16.02 -35.71 -12.17
N ALA A 211 -17.20 -36.14 -12.64
CA ALA A 211 -17.32 -37.21 -13.63
C ALA A 211 -16.71 -36.86 -14.99
N ILE A 212 -16.74 -35.60 -15.43
CA ILE A 212 -16.05 -35.14 -16.65
C ILE A 212 -14.54 -35.19 -16.44
N ARG A 213 -14.04 -34.66 -15.32
CA ARG A 213 -12.61 -34.63 -14.99
C ARG A 213 -12.02 -36.05 -14.91
N ASP A 214 -12.70 -36.99 -14.26
CA ASP A 214 -12.27 -38.39 -14.16
C ASP A 214 -12.20 -39.10 -15.53
N ARG A 215 -13.04 -38.70 -16.48
CA ARG A 215 -12.98 -39.17 -17.88
C ARG A 215 -11.86 -38.48 -18.68
N ASN A 216 -11.54 -37.22 -18.35
CA ASN A 216 -10.47 -36.45 -18.97
C ASN A 216 -9.07 -36.90 -18.58
N GLU A 217 -8.84 -37.24 -17.30
CA GLU A 217 -7.53 -37.73 -16.84
C GLU A 217 -7.07 -38.96 -17.61
N LYS A 218 -8.01 -39.77 -18.10
CA LYS A 218 -7.76 -40.96 -18.92
C LYS A 218 -7.42 -40.65 -20.39
N THR A 219 -7.62 -39.41 -20.84
CA THR A 219 -7.55 -39.01 -22.25
C THR A 219 -6.54 -37.87 -22.52
N ARG A 220 -5.77 -37.42 -21.51
CA ARG A 220 -4.82 -36.29 -21.63
C ARG A 220 -3.79 -36.49 -22.75
N ARG A 221 -4.05 -35.87 -23.90
CA ARG A 221 -3.02 -35.37 -24.81
C ARG A 221 -2.84 -33.88 -24.49
N SER A 222 -1.62 -33.47 -24.18
CA SER A 222 -1.25 -32.08 -23.92
C SER A 222 -1.47 -31.26 -25.19
N GLY A 223 -2.57 -30.52 -25.27
CA GLY A 223 -2.85 -29.59 -26.36
C GLY A 223 -2.81 -28.16 -25.84
N ASN A 224 -1.71 -27.44 -26.11
CA ASN A 224 -1.57 -26.00 -25.79
C ASN A 224 -2.29 -25.09 -26.81
N ARG A 225 -2.88 -25.65 -27.86
CA ARG A 225 -3.37 -24.88 -29.03
C ARG A 225 -4.65 -24.09 -28.78
N LEU A 226 -5.54 -24.62 -27.94
CA LEU A 226 -6.76 -23.91 -27.54
C LEU A 226 -6.42 -22.64 -26.76
N VAL A 227 -5.51 -22.77 -25.79
CA VAL A 227 -4.99 -21.66 -24.98
C VAL A 227 -4.35 -20.62 -25.90
N GLU A 228 -3.48 -21.03 -26.83
CA GLU A 228 -2.87 -20.13 -27.81
C GLU A 228 -3.88 -19.36 -28.69
N ALA A 229 -5.04 -19.95 -29.01
CA ALA A 229 -6.06 -19.31 -29.84
C ALA A 229 -6.82 -18.21 -29.08
N VAL A 230 -7.10 -18.46 -27.80
CA VAL A 230 -7.79 -17.53 -26.89
C VAL A 230 -6.84 -16.42 -26.46
N ASP A 231 -5.60 -16.76 -26.13
CA ASP A 231 -4.53 -15.82 -25.79
C ASP A 231 -4.36 -14.74 -26.87
N ARG A 232 -4.53 -15.07 -28.16
CA ARG A 232 -4.44 -14.08 -29.25
C ARG A 232 -5.54 -13.03 -29.21
N VAL A 233 -6.75 -13.42 -28.81
CA VAL A 233 -7.86 -12.47 -28.62
C VAL A 233 -7.61 -11.65 -27.36
N GLU A 234 -7.26 -12.33 -26.26
CA GLU A 234 -7.00 -11.69 -24.98
C GLU A 234 -5.87 -10.67 -25.06
N VAL A 235 -4.73 -11.00 -25.67
CA VAL A 235 -3.59 -10.08 -25.83
C VAL A 235 -3.96 -8.82 -26.61
N ARG A 236 -4.90 -8.91 -27.56
CA ARG A 236 -5.39 -7.73 -28.32
C ARG A 236 -6.31 -6.85 -27.47
N LYS A 237 -7.17 -7.44 -26.65
CA LYS A 237 -8.13 -6.73 -25.80
C LYS A 237 -7.48 -6.22 -24.50
N GLN A 238 -6.53 -6.97 -23.97
CA GLN A 238 -5.80 -6.76 -22.73
C GLN A 238 -4.33 -7.15 -22.94
N ALA A 239 -3.51 -6.18 -23.32
CA ALA A 239 -2.10 -6.45 -23.55
C ALA A 239 -1.37 -6.72 -22.21
N PRO A 240 -0.81 -7.93 -21.99
CA PRO A 240 -0.35 -8.37 -20.68
C PRO A 240 0.92 -7.65 -20.19
N TYR A 241 1.66 -7.01 -21.10
CA TYR A 241 2.91 -6.29 -20.82
C TYR A 241 2.73 -4.76 -20.82
N ARG A 242 1.53 -4.26 -20.48
CA ARG A 242 1.30 -2.81 -20.32
C ARG A 242 1.65 -2.33 -18.91
N TRP A 243 2.28 -1.16 -18.83
CA TRP A 243 2.60 -0.50 -17.55
C TRP A 243 1.37 0.04 -16.83
N ASN A 244 0.25 0.27 -17.51
CA ASN A 244 -0.98 0.82 -16.95
C ASN A 244 -2.07 -0.23 -16.70
N ASN A 245 -1.68 -1.49 -16.46
CA ASN A 245 -2.63 -2.56 -16.16
C ASN A 245 -3.28 -2.35 -14.77
N MET A 246 -4.62 -2.25 -14.74
CA MET A 246 -5.44 -2.09 -13.53
C MET A 246 -6.11 -3.38 -13.02
N ASP A 247 -5.59 -4.58 -13.31
CA ASP A 247 -6.17 -5.85 -12.82
C ASP A 247 -6.28 -5.95 -11.27
N THR A 248 -5.53 -5.13 -10.52
CA THR A 248 -5.65 -5.02 -9.04
C THR A 248 -6.64 -3.97 -8.57
N VAL A 249 -7.37 -3.29 -9.47
CA VAL A 249 -8.17 -2.11 -9.13
C VAL A 249 -9.22 -2.35 -8.04
N PRO A 250 -9.93 -3.49 -7.93
CA PRO A 250 -10.92 -3.63 -6.86
C PRO A 250 -10.26 -3.72 -5.48
N PHE A 251 -9.10 -4.39 -5.38
CA PHE A 251 -8.31 -4.42 -4.14
C PHE A 251 -7.81 -3.02 -3.80
N PHE A 252 -7.24 -2.32 -4.78
CA PHE A 252 -6.76 -0.96 -4.59
C PHE A 252 -7.90 -0.03 -4.13
N LEU A 253 -9.05 -0.05 -4.80
CA LEU A 253 -10.19 0.79 -4.46
C LEU A 253 -10.75 0.49 -3.06
N ALA A 254 -10.98 -0.78 -2.74
CA ALA A 254 -11.58 -1.17 -1.46
C ALA A 254 -10.63 -0.98 -0.28
N ASP A 255 -9.34 -1.27 -0.46
CA ASP A 255 -8.37 -1.17 0.63
C ASP A 255 -7.93 0.29 0.85
N CYS A 256 -7.72 1.06 -0.22
CA CYS A 256 -7.11 2.39 -0.15
C CYS A 256 -8.11 3.53 0.04
N PHE A 257 -9.35 3.38 -0.43
CA PHE A 257 -10.35 4.45 -0.43
C PHE A 257 -11.58 4.07 0.39
N SER A 258 -12.06 5.04 1.15
CA SER A 258 -13.32 4.96 1.89
C SER A 258 -14.49 4.76 0.93
N LEU A 259 -15.63 4.37 1.50
CA LEU A 259 -16.86 4.33 0.73
C LEU A 259 -17.18 5.71 0.13
N GLU A 260 -16.96 6.79 0.88
CA GLU A 260 -17.24 8.14 0.40
C GLU A 260 -16.29 8.56 -0.73
N GLU A 261 -14.99 8.28 -0.61
CA GLU A 261 -14.03 8.54 -1.70
C GLU A 261 -14.37 7.73 -2.96
N ARG A 262 -14.87 6.49 -2.83
CA ARG A 262 -15.34 5.69 -3.97
C ARG A 262 -16.65 6.22 -4.56
N ARG A 263 -17.54 6.79 -3.75
CA ARG A 263 -18.73 7.51 -4.26
C ARG A 263 -18.31 8.72 -5.08
N MET A 264 -17.36 9.51 -4.59
CA MET A 264 -16.80 10.65 -5.32
C MET A 264 -16.18 10.22 -6.66
N LEU A 265 -15.47 9.09 -6.69
CA LEU A 265 -14.98 8.49 -7.94
C LEU A 265 -16.11 8.17 -8.92
N LEU A 266 -17.15 7.47 -8.48
CA LEU A 266 -18.27 7.12 -9.37
C LEU A 266 -19.03 8.35 -9.87
N VAL A 267 -19.23 9.36 -9.01
CA VAL A 267 -19.82 10.64 -9.41
C VAL A 267 -18.98 11.32 -10.50
N ARG A 268 -17.67 11.42 -10.29
CA ARG A 268 -16.73 11.98 -11.27
C ARG A 268 -16.79 11.25 -12.61
N LEU A 269 -16.81 9.91 -12.59
CA LEU A 269 -16.92 9.08 -13.79
C LEU A 269 -18.26 9.30 -14.52
N LEU A 270 -19.37 9.48 -13.81
CA LEU A 270 -20.68 9.78 -14.40
C LEU A 270 -20.72 11.15 -15.07
N ASP A 271 -19.97 12.12 -14.56
CA ASP A 271 -19.99 13.50 -15.06
C ASP A 271 -18.99 13.74 -16.19
N GLU A 272 -17.83 13.08 -16.19
CA GLU A 272 -16.72 13.42 -17.10
C GLU A 272 -16.52 12.46 -18.30
N THR A 273 -17.22 11.33 -18.34
CA THR A 273 -17.07 10.34 -19.43
C THR A 273 -17.98 10.60 -20.64
N SER A 274 -18.32 11.87 -20.92
CA SER A 274 -19.16 12.26 -22.07
C SER A 274 -20.45 11.44 -22.21
N ASN A 275 -21.16 11.22 -21.10
CA ASN A 275 -22.40 10.43 -21.00
C ASN A 275 -22.26 8.89 -21.23
N ARG A 276 -21.05 8.37 -21.48
CA ARG A 276 -20.80 6.93 -21.65
C ARG A 276 -21.13 6.15 -20.37
N MET A 277 -20.57 6.56 -19.23
CA MET A 277 -20.84 5.88 -17.94
C MET A 277 -22.30 5.98 -17.53
N ARG A 278 -22.95 7.13 -17.74
CA ARG A 278 -24.39 7.28 -17.48
C ARG A 278 -25.20 6.28 -18.30
N SER A 279 -24.91 6.13 -19.58
CA SER A 279 -25.59 5.17 -20.47
C SER A 279 -25.37 3.71 -20.02
N ALA A 280 -24.14 3.37 -19.62
CA ALA A 280 -23.81 2.05 -19.10
C ALA A 280 -24.53 1.75 -17.77
N CYS A 281 -24.59 2.73 -16.86
CA CYS A 281 -25.27 2.61 -15.57
C CYS A 281 -26.79 2.50 -15.70
N VAL A 282 -27.42 3.25 -16.62
CA VAL A 282 -28.85 3.13 -16.92
C VAL A 282 -29.17 1.76 -17.51
N THR A 283 -28.29 1.22 -18.37
CA THR A 283 -28.45 -0.15 -18.88
C THR A 283 -28.36 -1.19 -17.76
N ALA A 284 -27.46 -0.98 -16.81
CA ALA A 284 -27.28 -1.87 -15.66
C ALA A 284 -28.47 -1.82 -14.68
N VAL A 285 -29.11 -0.66 -14.54
CA VAL A 285 -30.25 -0.41 -13.64
C VAL A 285 -31.39 0.27 -14.41
N PRO A 286 -32.16 -0.49 -15.23
CA PRO A 286 -33.12 0.08 -16.19
C PRO A 286 -34.25 0.91 -15.57
N ASP A 287 -34.59 0.63 -14.31
CA ASP A 287 -35.69 1.28 -13.60
C ASP A 287 -35.28 2.63 -12.95
N ASP A 288 -33.98 2.98 -12.97
CA ASP A 288 -33.46 4.18 -12.31
C ASP A 288 -32.91 5.21 -13.31
N GLU A 289 -33.47 6.42 -13.30
CA GLU A 289 -32.92 7.55 -14.06
C GLU A 289 -31.76 8.24 -13.32
N VAL A 290 -30.61 8.39 -13.97
CA VAL A 290 -29.46 9.13 -13.44
C VAL A 290 -29.62 10.63 -13.73
N ARG A 291 -30.41 11.35 -12.93
CA ARG A 291 -30.56 12.82 -13.04
C ARG A 291 -29.38 13.53 -12.37
N SER A 292 -29.25 13.36 -11.05
CA SER A 292 -28.12 13.83 -10.25
C SER A 292 -27.18 12.66 -9.98
N ALA A 293 -25.91 12.75 -10.40
CA ALA A 293 -24.92 11.70 -10.16
C ALA A 293 -24.73 11.46 -8.66
N LYS A 294 -24.65 12.54 -7.87
CA LYS A 294 -24.48 12.47 -6.42
C LYS A 294 -25.63 11.73 -5.72
N GLU A 295 -26.87 12.16 -5.93
CA GLU A 295 -28.05 11.55 -5.30
C GLU A 295 -28.23 10.08 -5.72
N TRP A 296 -27.91 9.77 -6.98
CA TRP A 296 -28.02 8.41 -7.50
C TRP A 296 -26.99 7.46 -6.87
N VAL A 297 -25.78 7.96 -6.55
CA VAL A 297 -24.70 7.18 -5.94
C VAL A 297 -24.87 7.04 -4.42
N GLU A 298 -25.45 8.03 -3.72
CA GLU A 298 -25.62 8.03 -2.26
C GLU A 298 -26.36 6.78 -1.74
N ASN A 299 -27.37 6.32 -2.47
CA ASN A 299 -28.21 5.18 -2.07
C ASN A 299 -27.64 3.80 -2.47
N ARG A 300 -26.45 3.75 -3.07
CA ARG A 300 -25.83 2.49 -3.50
C ARG A 300 -24.96 1.88 -2.41
N SER A 301 -24.99 0.56 -2.36
CA SER A 301 -24.09 -0.26 -1.54
C SER A 301 -22.67 -0.22 -2.09
N GLU A 302 -21.71 -0.59 -1.24
CA GLU A 302 -20.29 -0.68 -1.61
C GLU A 302 -20.03 -1.58 -2.81
N ALA A 303 -20.71 -2.74 -2.87
CA ALA A 303 -20.55 -3.67 -3.97
C ALA A 303 -21.17 -3.14 -5.28
N GLU A 304 -22.32 -2.44 -5.22
CA GLU A 304 -22.88 -1.79 -6.41
C GLU A 304 -21.96 -0.69 -6.94
N ILE A 305 -21.41 0.14 -6.05
CA ILE A 305 -20.45 1.19 -6.42
C ILE A 305 -19.23 0.58 -7.10
N MET A 306 -18.65 -0.48 -6.53
CA MET A 306 -17.52 -1.19 -7.13
C MET A 306 -17.89 -1.74 -8.52
N GLN A 307 -19.01 -2.46 -8.63
CA GLN A 307 -19.45 -3.08 -9.88
C GLN A 307 -19.63 -2.04 -11.01
N LEU A 308 -20.28 -0.92 -10.71
CA LEU A 308 -20.50 0.16 -11.66
C LEU A 308 -19.20 0.86 -12.03
N THR A 309 -18.29 1.04 -11.07
CA THR A 309 -16.97 1.66 -11.31
C THR A 309 -16.14 0.85 -12.31
N LEU A 310 -16.23 -0.49 -12.28
CA LEU A 310 -15.50 -1.37 -13.22
C LEU A 310 -16.02 -1.32 -14.67
N LEU A 311 -17.13 -0.64 -14.94
CA LEU A 311 -17.59 -0.34 -16.30
C LEU A 311 -16.79 0.77 -16.99
N ALA A 312 -16.01 1.53 -16.21
CA ALA A 312 -15.05 2.49 -16.76
C ALA A 312 -13.82 1.78 -17.33
N SER A 313 -13.15 2.41 -18.28
CA SER A 313 -11.83 1.98 -18.77
C SER A 313 -10.72 2.31 -17.77
N ASP A 314 -9.55 1.67 -17.92
CA ASP A 314 -8.39 1.93 -17.06
C ASP A 314 -7.94 3.40 -17.12
N GLU A 315 -8.01 4.02 -18.31
CA GLU A 315 -7.65 5.42 -18.53
C GLU A 315 -8.62 6.38 -17.82
N GLU A 316 -9.93 6.11 -17.92
CA GLU A 316 -10.95 6.92 -17.23
C GLU A 316 -10.83 6.80 -15.71
N LEU A 317 -10.58 5.59 -15.19
CA LEU A 317 -10.36 5.36 -13.76
C LEU A 317 -9.11 6.09 -13.26
N HIS A 318 -8.00 5.95 -13.97
CA HIS A 318 -6.73 6.61 -13.63
C HIS A 318 -6.87 8.13 -13.68
N THR A 319 -7.49 8.67 -14.72
CA THR A 319 -7.73 10.12 -14.86
C THR A 319 -8.62 10.66 -13.75
N ALA A 320 -9.77 10.03 -13.50
CA ALA A 320 -10.73 10.49 -12.50
C ALA A 320 -10.15 10.46 -11.08
N LEU A 321 -9.41 9.39 -10.73
CA LEU A 321 -8.72 9.29 -9.44
C LEU A 321 -7.66 10.38 -9.27
N ASN A 322 -6.82 10.59 -10.29
CA ASN A 322 -5.81 11.63 -10.27
C ASN A 322 -6.41 13.03 -10.08
N GLN A 323 -7.48 13.34 -10.82
CA GLN A 323 -8.17 14.62 -10.67
C GLN A 323 -8.74 14.83 -9.27
N LEU A 324 -9.33 13.80 -8.66
CA LEU A 324 -9.86 13.86 -7.30
C LEU A 324 -8.77 14.12 -6.26
N VAL A 325 -7.59 13.49 -6.42
CA VAL A 325 -6.43 13.75 -5.56
C VAL A 325 -5.90 15.17 -5.78
N TRP A 326 -5.67 15.59 -7.02
CA TRP A 326 -5.08 16.90 -7.32
C TRP A 326 -6.03 18.09 -7.10
N SER A 327 -7.34 17.85 -6.98
CA SER A 327 -8.33 18.85 -6.57
C SER A 327 -8.52 18.89 -5.05
N SER A 328 -7.86 17.97 -4.32
CA SER A 328 -8.03 17.77 -2.88
C SER A 328 -9.44 17.35 -2.47
N ASP A 329 -10.27 16.87 -3.41
CA ASP A 329 -11.53 16.16 -3.10
C ASP A 329 -11.23 14.86 -2.33
N ILE A 330 -10.12 14.20 -2.68
CA ILE A 330 -9.52 13.10 -1.93
C ILE A 330 -8.21 13.59 -1.32
N GLU A 331 -8.21 13.80 -0.01
CA GLU A 331 -7.03 14.23 0.72
C GLU A 331 -6.15 13.02 1.10
N ILE A 332 -4.93 13.01 0.57
CA ILE A 332 -3.87 12.08 0.94
C ILE A 332 -2.75 12.92 1.58
N PRO A 333 -2.41 12.70 2.86
CA PRO A 333 -1.33 13.42 3.51
C PRO A 333 -0.01 13.31 2.72
N ASP A 334 0.80 14.37 2.78
CA ASP A 334 2.17 14.33 2.27
C ASP A 334 2.92 13.17 2.96
N GLY A 335 3.58 12.32 2.17
CA GLY A 335 4.24 11.09 2.61
C GLY A 335 3.42 9.82 2.69
N GLU A 336 2.09 9.95 2.71
CA GLU A 336 1.26 8.77 2.65
C GLU A 336 1.27 8.18 1.24
N THR A 337 1.73 6.94 1.13
CA THR A 337 1.48 6.08 -0.03
C THR A 337 0.45 5.02 0.34
N ARG A 338 -0.73 5.10 -0.27
CA ARG A 338 -1.79 4.09 -0.13
C ARG A 338 -1.57 2.97 -1.14
N ALA A 339 -1.64 1.72 -0.68
CA ALA A 339 -1.57 0.52 -1.50
C ALA A 339 -2.49 -0.56 -0.90
N ALA A 340 -2.87 -1.56 -1.71
CA ALA A 340 -3.67 -2.68 -1.23
C ALA A 340 -2.91 -3.45 -0.13
N MET A 341 -3.58 -3.69 1.00
CA MET A 341 -2.98 -4.28 2.20
C MET A 341 -3.08 -5.81 2.18
N ILE A 342 -4.22 -6.34 1.74
CA ILE A 342 -4.45 -7.79 1.72
C ILE A 342 -3.79 -8.44 0.50
N MET A 343 -3.96 -7.83 -0.68
CA MET A 343 -3.31 -8.26 -1.93
C MET A 343 -2.09 -7.39 -2.25
N ALA A 344 -1.10 -7.44 -1.36
CA ALA A 344 0.13 -6.66 -1.51
C ALA A 344 0.99 -7.10 -2.71
N HIS A 345 0.74 -8.29 -3.27
CA HIS A 345 1.41 -8.80 -4.45
C HIS A 345 0.62 -8.38 -5.70
N GLY A 346 1.25 -7.56 -6.55
CA GLY A 346 0.66 -7.11 -7.81
C GLY A 346 0.38 -8.26 -8.80
N THR A 347 -0.30 -7.95 -9.91
CA THR A 347 -0.79 -8.94 -10.88
C THR A 347 -0.09 -8.85 -12.24
N GLY A 348 -0.31 -9.88 -13.06
CA GLY A 348 0.26 -9.98 -14.41
C GLY A 348 1.76 -10.27 -14.44
N PRO A 349 2.38 -10.32 -15.64
CA PRO A 349 3.79 -10.64 -15.83
C PRO A 349 4.75 -9.70 -15.10
N PHE A 350 4.39 -8.41 -15.00
CA PHE A 350 5.18 -7.42 -14.27
C PHE A 350 4.81 -7.30 -12.80
N ARG A 351 3.81 -8.05 -12.29
CA ARG A 351 3.31 -7.93 -10.91
C ARG A 351 3.02 -6.47 -10.54
N MET A 352 2.31 -5.77 -11.43
CA MET A 352 1.98 -4.35 -11.27
C MET A 352 1.09 -4.15 -10.05
N ARG A 353 1.44 -3.17 -9.24
CA ARG A 353 0.60 -2.66 -8.14
C ARG A 353 0.09 -1.28 -8.51
N VAL A 354 -1.04 -0.89 -7.95
CA VAL A 354 -1.53 0.49 -8.02
C VAL A 354 -1.31 1.14 -6.66
N GLU A 355 -0.77 2.35 -6.66
CA GLU A 355 -0.45 3.12 -5.47
C GLU A 355 -0.98 4.55 -5.62
N ALA A 356 -1.40 5.19 -4.52
CA ALA A 356 -1.81 6.60 -4.50
C ALA A 356 -1.00 7.40 -3.49
N SER A 357 -0.63 8.62 -3.85
CA SER A 357 -0.11 9.64 -2.94
C SER A 357 -0.74 10.99 -3.25
N ASN A 358 -0.34 12.05 -2.56
CA ASN A 358 -0.70 13.42 -2.92
C ASN A 358 -0.28 13.84 -4.35
N LEU A 359 0.62 13.10 -5.00
CA LEU A 359 1.02 13.31 -6.40
C LEU A 359 0.12 12.57 -7.41
N GLY A 360 -0.88 11.84 -6.92
CA GLY A 360 -1.84 11.11 -7.74
C GLY A 360 -1.64 9.59 -7.70
N VAL A 361 -2.31 8.90 -8.60
CA VAL A 361 -2.32 7.44 -8.73
C VAL A 361 -1.28 6.99 -9.74
N ARG A 362 -0.43 6.06 -9.33
CA ARG A 362 0.61 5.46 -10.17
C ARG A 362 0.45 3.96 -10.28
N PHE A 363 1.10 3.42 -11.28
CA PHE A 363 1.40 2.00 -11.39
C PHE A 363 2.82 1.75 -10.87
N HIS A 364 3.03 0.74 -10.03
CA HIS A 364 4.32 0.46 -9.41
C HIS A 364 4.74 -1.00 -9.69
N PRO A 365 5.73 -1.22 -10.57
CA PRO A 365 6.30 -2.55 -10.76
C PRO A 365 7.34 -2.87 -9.67
N PRO A 366 7.76 -4.14 -9.53
CA PRO A 366 8.96 -4.50 -8.78
C PRO A 366 10.17 -3.66 -9.19
N ALA A 367 11.04 -3.36 -8.22
CA ALA A 367 12.18 -2.43 -8.39
C ALA A 367 13.08 -2.75 -9.60
N VAL A 368 13.22 -4.03 -9.96
CA VAL A 368 14.00 -4.50 -11.12
C VAL A 368 13.53 -3.93 -12.46
N PHE A 369 12.27 -3.49 -12.56
CA PHE A 369 11.68 -2.95 -13.79
C PHE A 369 11.58 -1.42 -13.80
N LEU A 370 11.88 -0.72 -12.71
CA LEU A 370 11.72 0.74 -12.64
C LEU A 370 12.62 1.47 -13.64
N GLN A 371 13.88 1.06 -13.75
CA GLN A 371 14.83 1.61 -14.73
C GLN A 371 14.41 1.29 -16.17
N LEU A 372 13.84 0.10 -16.40
CA LEU A 372 13.30 -0.28 -17.71
C LEU A 372 12.14 0.62 -18.11
N ARG A 373 11.25 0.94 -17.16
CA ARG A 373 10.12 1.83 -17.40
C ARG A 373 10.54 3.28 -17.63
N LEU A 374 11.54 3.77 -16.90
CA LEU A 374 12.12 5.09 -17.18
C LEU A 374 12.74 5.14 -18.58
N ARG A 375 13.46 4.08 -18.97
CA ARG A 375 14.02 3.95 -20.32
C ARG A 375 12.94 3.90 -21.40
N ASP A 376 11.84 3.20 -21.15
CA ASP A 376 10.68 3.13 -22.03
C ASP A 376 10.03 4.51 -22.22
N LEU A 377 9.80 5.25 -21.13
CA LEU A 377 9.31 6.63 -21.17
C LEU A 377 10.24 7.53 -22.00
N ILE A 378 11.55 7.50 -21.73
CA ILE A 378 12.53 8.30 -22.48
C ILE A 378 12.56 7.87 -23.94
N GLY A 379 12.45 6.57 -24.25
CA GLY A 379 12.39 6.06 -25.61
C GLY A 379 11.11 6.46 -26.37
N GLY A 380 9.98 6.63 -25.67
CA GLY A 380 8.75 7.19 -26.23
C GLY A 380 8.87 8.68 -26.57
N VAL A 381 9.60 9.44 -25.75
CA VAL A 381 9.84 10.88 -25.97
C VAL A 381 10.97 11.15 -26.98
N PHE A 382 11.98 10.27 -27.01
CA PHE A 382 13.13 10.33 -27.92
C PHE A 382 13.22 9.03 -28.74
N PRO A 383 12.39 8.88 -29.79
CA PRO A 383 12.35 7.67 -30.59
C PRO A 383 13.71 7.37 -31.23
N PRO A 384 14.15 6.10 -31.18
CA PRO A 384 15.49 5.75 -31.60
C PRO A 384 15.73 5.75 -33.11
N GLU A 385 14.67 5.75 -33.90
CA GLU A 385 14.75 5.81 -35.37
C GLU A 385 15.06 7.23 -35.89
N ASN A 386 15.20 8.22 -35.00
CA ASN A 386 15.45 9.61 -35.36
C ASN A 386 16.83 10.09 -34.89
N ASP A 387 17.73 10.30 -35.84
CA ASP A 387 19.11 10.75 -35.60
C ASP A 387 19.19 12.10 -34.86
N GLU A 388 18.20 13.00 -35.03
CA GLU A 388 18.16 14.27 -34.30
C GLU A 388 17.92 14.05 -32.79
N HIS A 389 17.06 13.07 -32.46
CA HIS A 389 16.80 12.71 -31.05
C HIS A 389 18.03 12.05 -30.42
N ASP A 390 18.76 11.19 -31.14
CA ASP A 390 19.99 10.57 -30.61
C ASP A 390 21.11 11.61 -30.43
N ALA A 391 21.29 12.53 -31.37
CA ALA A 391 22.24 13.63 -31.25
C ALA A 391 21.90 14.54 -30.05
N ARG A 392 20.60 14.83 -29.85
CA ARG A 392 20.11 15.61 -28.72
C ARG A 392 20.35 14.91 -27.38
N LEU A 393 20.01 13.62 -27.27
CA LEU A 393 20.30 12.80 -26.09
C LEU A 393 21.80 12.79 -25.81
N SER A 394 22.63 12.60 -26.83
CA SER A 394 24.09 12.63 -26.72
C SER A 394 24.60 13.95 -26.14
N TRP A 395 24.04 15.08 -26.55
CA TRP A 395 24.41 16.40 -26.05
C TRP A 395 24.00 16.63 -24.59
N LEU A 396 22.75 16.28 -24.24
CA LEU A 396 22.22 16.41 -22.88
C LEU A 396 22.99 15.52 -21.90
N LEU A 397 23.43 14.34 -22.35
CA LEU A 397 24.15 13.34 -21.55
C LEU A 397 25.67 13.33 -21.80
N ARG A 398 26.25 14.42 -22.33
CA ARG A 398 27.69 14.52 -22.66
C ARG A 398 28.67 14.26 -21.50
N GLY A 399 28.19 14.27 -20.26
CA GLY A 399 28.98 13.94 -19.07
C GLY A 399 29.05 12.44 -18.75
N HIS A 400 28.40 11.59 -19.55
CA HIS A 400 28.33 10.14 -19.36
C HIS A 400 29.05 9.42 -20.51
N ASP A 401 29.62 8.26 -20.20
CA ASP A 401 30.35 7.43 -21.17
C ASP A 401 29.41 6.83 -22.23
N GLY A 402 29.87 6.77 -23.49
CA GLY A 402 29.15 6.17 -24.62
C GLY A 402 29.37 6.90 -25.95
N GLU A 403 29.35 6.14 -27.05
CA GLU A 403 29.50 6.65 -28.42
C GLU A 403 28.18 7.20 -28.98
N THR A 404 27.05 6.61 -28.57
CA THR A 404 25.70 7.01 -28.99
C THR A 404 24.89 7.60 -27.84
N GLY A 405 23.79 8.31 -28.16
CA GLY A 405 22.89 8.86 -27.15
C GLY A 405 22.31 7.79 -26.24
N ARG A 406 22.09 6.59 -26.79
CA ARG A 406 21.55 5.41 -26.08
C ARG A 406 22.57 4.75 -25.15
N GLU A 407 23.83 4.66 -25.55
CA GLU A 407 24.90 4.18 -24.66
C GLU A 407 25.08 5.14 -23.49
N ARG A 408 25.08 6.45 -23.76
CA ARG A 408 25.11 7.48 -22.72
C ARG A 408 23.90 7.44 -21.81
N LEU A 409 22.70 7.18 -22.33
CA LEU A 409 21.50 6.97 -21.53
C LEU A 409 21.63 5.76 -20.62
N THR A 410 22.18 4.65 -21.11
CA THR A 410 22.42 3.46 -20.30
C THR A 410 23.41 3.75 -19.16
N SER A 411 24.49 4.47 -19.46
CA SER A 411 25.47 4.92 -18.46
C SER A 411 24.86 5.90 -17.43
N ALA A 412 24.00 6.82 -17.89
CA ALA A 412 23.30 7.76 -17.02
C ALA A 412 22.31 7.07 -16.07
N LEU A 413 21.48 6.14 -16.58
CA LEU A 413 20.53 5.37 -15.76
C LEU A 413 21.22 4.53 -14.69
N ALA A 414 22.48 4.13 -14.91
CA ALA A 414 23.27 3.35 -13.97
C ALA A 414 23.93 4.18 -12.86
N SER A 415 24.15 5.48 -13.08
CA SER A 415 25.00 6.32 -12.21
C SER A 415 24.31 7.55 -11.62
N GLU A 416 23.22 8.03 -12.24
CA GLU A 416 22.54 9.26 -11.86
C GLU A 416 21.16 8.98 -11.22
N SER A 417 20.73 9.86 -10.29
CA SER A 417 19.41 9.73 -9.66
C SER A 417 18.28 9.93 -10.70
N PRO A 418 17.20 9.13 -10.66
CA PRO A 418 16.09 9.23 -11.61
C PRO A 418 15.48 10.62 -11.72
N VAL A 419 15.30 11.33 -10.59
CA VAL A 419 14.73 12.69 -10.56
C VAL A 419 15.58 13.66 -11.41
N ARG A 420 16.91 13.59 -11.30
CA ARG A 420 17.82 14.41 -12.12
C ARG A 420 17.78 14.04 -13.60
N ILE A 421 17.62 12.77 -13.93
CA ILE A 421 17.48 12.33 -15.33
C ILE A 421 16.19 12.91 -15.92
N VAL A 422 15.09 12.82 -15.18
CA VAL A 422 13.79 13.40 -15.55
C VAL A 422 13.91 14.92 -15.74
N GLU A 423 14.50 15.62 -14.78
CA GLU A 423 14.72 17.07 -14.85
C GLU A 423 15.54 17.47 -16.09
N LYS A 424 16.67 16.79 -16.32
CA LYS A 424 17.56 17.08 -17.45
C LYS A 424 16.96 16.75 -18.81
N LEU A 425 16.23 15.64 -18.94
CA LEU A 425 15.81 15.12 -20.24
C LEU A 425 14.36 15.44 -20.59
N LEU A 426 13.46 15.44 -19.60
CA LEU A 426 12.02 15.53 -19.82
C LEU A 426 11.46 16.91 -19.50
N ILE A 427 12.04 17.64 -18.54
CA ILE A 427 11.51 18.96 -18.12
C ILE A 427 12.21 20.13 -18.81
N SER A 428 13.47 19.95 -19.20
CA SER A 428 14.26 20.98 -19.88
C SER A 428 13.70 21.46 -21.23
N ASP A 429 12.65 20.81 -21.75
CA ASP A 429 12.02 21.10 -23.02
C ASP A 429 10.51 20.88 -22.96
N GLU A 430 9.74 21.89 -23.39
CA GLU A 430 8.28 21.84 -23.32
C GLU A 430 7.67 20.68 -24.13
N ARG A 431 8.26 20.33 -25.29
CA ARG A 431 7.75 19.21 -26.11
C ARG A 431 8.03 17.89 -25.42
N ALA A 432 9.24 17.70 -24.90
CA ALA A 432 9.60 16.51 -24.13
C ALA A 432 8.72 16.36 -22.89
N TYR A 433 8.45 17.46 -22.20
CA TYR A 433 7.59 17.51 -21.03
C TYR A 433 6.16 17.08 -21.37
N ARG A 434 5.53 17.71 -22.36
CA ARG A 434 4.17 17.36 -22.79
C ARG A 434 4.07 15.91 -23.27
N ALA A 435 5.04 15.44 -24.06
CA ALA A 435 5.10 14.06 -24.52
C ALA A 435 5.25 13.06 -23.35
N SER A 436 6.02 13.42 -22.32
CA SER A 436 6.18 12.59 -21.14
C SER A 436 4.88 12.46 -20.32
N LEU A 437 4.11 13.55 -20.20
CA LEU A 437 2.80 13.52 -19.55
C LEU A 437 1.82 12.64 -20.32
N GLU A 438 1.77 12.79 -21.65
CA GLU A 438 0.91 11.99 -22.52
C GLU A 438 1.25 10.49 -22.42
N HIS A 439 2.54 10.11 -22.46
CA HIS A 439 2.98 8.72 -22.29
C HIS A 439 2.59 8.13 -20.93
N LEU A 440 2.46 8.96 -19.91
CA LEU A 440 2.03 8.58 -18.56
C LEU A 440 0.51 8.66 -18.34
N GLY A 441 -0.26 9.09 -19.35
CA GLY A 441 -1.71 9.30 -19.22
C GLY A 441 -2.08 10.48 -18.33
N LEU A 442 -1.23 11.52 -18.27
CA LEU A 442 -1.43 12.71 -17.45
C LEU A 442 -1.88 13.90 -18.33
N PRO A 443 -2.77 14.78 -17.83
CA PRO A 443 -3.26 15.91 -18.61
C PRO A 443 -2.16 16.95 -18.82
N SER A 444 -1.95 17.37 -20.07
CA SER A 444 -1.09 18.51 -20.40
C SER A 444 -1.75 19.83 -19.97
N GLY A 445 -0.95 20.84 -19.62
CA GLY A 445 -1.44 22.18 -19.25
C GLY A 445 -1.77 22.38 -17.76
N ARG A 446 -2.10 21.30 -17.02
CA ARG A 446 -2.53 21.42 -15.61
C ARG A 446 -1.40 21.88 -14.68
N PHE A 447 -0.17 21.54 -15.00
CA PHE A 447 0.98 21.75 -14.12
C PHE A 447 1.97 22.78 -14.65
N ASP A 448 1.61 23.53 -15.70
CA ASP A 448 2.52 24.49 -16.37
C ASP A 448 3.00 25.61 -15.44
N GLU A 449 2.25 25.94 -14.39
CA GLU A 449 2.61 26.93 -13.37
C GLU A 449 3.42 26.36 -12.19
N LYS A 450 3.70 25.04 -12.18
CA LYS A 450 4.44 24.38 -11.10
C LYS A 450 5.95 24.48 -11.34
N SER A 451 6.73 24.36 -10.26
CA SER A 451 8.18 24.38 -10.35
C SER A 451 8.73 23.11 -11.04
N ASP A 452 9.88 23.23 -11.70
CA ASP A 452 10.59 22.10 -12.32
C ASP A 452 10.86 20.98 -11.32
N GLU A 453 11.17 21.32 -10.06
CA GLU A 453 11.36 20.33 -8.99
C GLU A 453 10.07 19.53 -8.73
N PHE A 454 8.92 20.20 -8.67
CA PHE A 454 7.63 19.53 -8.51
C PHE A 454 7.31 18.65 -9.72
N LEU A 455 7.55 19.14 -10.94
CA LEU A 455 7.34 18.37 -12.16
C LEU A 455 8.25 17.14 -12.22
N ALA A 456 9.49 17.25 -11.77
CA ALA A 456 10.45 16.15 -11.74
C ALA A 456 10.01 15.06 -10.77
N LYS A 457 9.54 15.49 -9.58
CA LYS A 457 8.92 14.62 -8.59
C LYS A 457 7.66 13.97 -9.15
N LEU A 458 6.75 14.71 -9.79
CA LEU A 458 5.53 14.16 -10.38
C LEU A 458 5.82 13.07 -11.42
N ILE A 459 6.71 13.33 -12.38
CA ILE A 459 7.04 12.33 -13.41
C ILE A 459 7.75 11.12 -12.77
N ALA A 460 8.72 11.35 -11.86
CA ALA A 460 9.40 10.26 -11.16
C ALA A 460 8.43 9.39 -10.33
N TRP A 461 7.44 10.02 -9.67
CA TRP A 461 6.36 9.33 -8.96
C TRP A 461 5.63 8.38 -9.91
N HIS A 462 5.13 8.88 -11.04
CA HIS A 462 4.31 8.13 -11.99
C HIS A 462 5.08 7.03 -12.71
N VAL A 463 6.41 7.15 -12.85
CA VAL A 463 7.29 6.07 -13.30
C VAL A 463 7.45 4.98 -12.23
N GLY A 464 7.32 5.32 -10.95
CA GLY A 464 7.31 4.37 -9.82
C GLY A 464 8.42 4.59 -8.80
N PHE A 465 9.21 5.67 -8.90
CA PHE A 465 10.26 5.96 -7.92
C PHE A 465 9.69 6.57 -6.65
N SER A 466 10.29 6.25 -5.50
CA SER A 466 9.98 6.93 -4.24
C SER A 466 10.56 8.34 -4.25
N ILE A 467 9.87 9.29 -3.64
CA ILE A 467 10.28 10.70 -3.61
C ILE A 467 10.77 11.06 -2.22
N ASP A 468 11.84 11.83 -2.19
CA ASP A 468 12.43 12.25 -0.93
C ASP A 468 11.59 13.31 -0.24
N GLU A 469 10.98 12.94 0.87
CA GLU A 469 10.42 13.86 1.84
C GLU A 469 11.41 14.11 2.97
N GLN A 470 11.64 15.39 3.26
CA GLN A 470 12.44 15.83 4.40
C GLN A 470 11.49 16.21 5.55
N SER A 471 11.91 16.01 6.79
CA SER A 471 11.17 16.52 7.95
C SER A 471 11.02 18.03 7.87
N ILE A 472 9.77 18.51 7.83
CA ILE A 472 9.45 19.92 7.69
C ILE A 472 9.85 20.69 8.94
N GLU A 473 9.64 20.16 10.15
CA GLU A 473 9.78 20.94 11.39
C GLU A 473 11.24 21.20 11.77
N LEU A 474 12.11 20.18 11.73
CA LEU A 474 13.53 20.37 12.04
C LEU A 474 14.23 21.23 10.99
N THR A 475 13.89 21.02 9.71
CA THR A 475 14.42 21.81 8.59
C THR A 475 13.96 23.26 8.69
N SER A 476 12.68 23.50 9.00
CA SER A 476 12.11 24.82 9.22
C SER A 476 12.80 25.54 10.39
N ALA A 477 12.94 24.87 11.54
CA ALA A 477 13.61 25.43 12.71
C ALA A 477 15.07 25.81 12.39
N ARG A 478 15.82 24.94 11.71
CA ARG A 478 17.21 25.22 11.29
C ARG A 478 17.30 26.37 10.28
N SER A 479 16.38 26.43 9.33
CA SER A 479 16.31 27.50 8.33
C SER A 479 16.05 28.86 8.99
N MET A 480 15.05 28.95 9.87
CA MET A 480 14.74 30.17 10.63
C MET A 480 15.87 30.55 11.59
N LEU A 481 16.57 29.56 12.16
CA LEU A 481 17.73 29.80 13.02
C LEU A 481 18.87 30.42 12.21
N HIS A 482 19.14 29.90 11.01
CA HIS A 482 20.13 30.46 10.09
C HIS A 482 19.75 31.87 9.62
N GLU A 483 18.48 32.11 9.30
CA GLU A 483 17.95 33.43 8.92
C GLU A 483 18.16 34.44 10.06
N LEU A 484 17.74 34.10 11.29
CA LEU A 484 17.91 34.98 12.44
C LEU A 484 19.38 35.20 12.81
N ARG A 485 20.20 34.16 12.71
CA ARG A 485 21.65 34.26 12.93
C ARG A 485 22.29 35.23 11.94
N THR A 486 21.93 35.13 10.66
CA THR A 486 22.41 36.01 9.59
C THR A 486 21.95 37.45 9.82
N LEU A 487 20.68 37.65 10.19
CA LEU A 487 20.12 38.96 10.50
C LEU A 487 20.87 39.61 11.67
N VAL A 488 21.04 38.90 12.79
CA VAL A 488 21.72 39.44 13.98
C VAL A 488 23.20 39.71 13.71
N GLN A 489 23.86 38.93 12.85
CA GLN A 489 25.25 39.19 12.44
C GLN A 489 25.40 40.42 11.55
N ALA A 490 24.37 40.77 10.78
CA ALA A 490 24.36 41.94 9.91
C ALA A 490 24.03 43.24 10.64
N LEU A 491 23.51 43.17 11.88
CA LEU A 491 23.09 44.32 12.66
C LEU A 491 24.26 44.98 13.43
N PRO A 492 24.24 46.31 13.61
CA PRO A 492 25.27 47.01 14.37
C PRO A 492 25.32 46.54 15.84
N ILE A 493 26.54 46.50 16.39
CA ILE A 493 26.79 46.08 17.79
C ILE A 493 26.22 47.12 18.78
N ASP A 494 26.23 48.39 18.40
CA ASP A 494 25.80 49.51 19.25
C ASP A 494 24.44 50.07 18.80
N GLY A 495 23.40 49.79 19.58
CA GLY A 495 22.09 50.45 19.49
C GLY A 495 21.25 50.05 18.27
N LEU A 496 20.40 49.04 18.44
CA LEU A 496 19.38 48.69 17.46
C LEU A 496 18.28 49.77 17.42
N ASP A 497 17.87 50.17 16.22
CA ASP A 497 16.67 50.99 16.07
C ASP A 497 15.39 50.14 16.22
N ARG A 498 14.23 50.81 16.32
CA ARG A 498 12.95 50.14 16.53
C ARG A 498 12.52 49.28 15.34
N HIS A 499 12.95 49.59 14.12
CA HIS A 499 12.65 48.80 12.93
C HIS A 499 13.46 47.51 12.94
N GLN A 500 14.76 47.60 13.20
CA GLN A 500 15.67 46.46 13.32
C GLN A 500 15.25 45.52 14.45
N MET A 501 14.84 46.07 15.60
CA MET A 501 14.25 45.26 16.68
C MET A 501 13.02 44.51 16.20
N ASN A 502 12.11 45.15 15.45
CA ASN A 502 10.91 44.50 14.93
C ASN A 502 11.23 43.42 13.89
N ASP A 503 12.25 43.59 13.05
CA ASP A 503 12.70 42.58 12.09
C ASP A 503 13.20 41.32 12.82
N VAL A 504 14.05 41.50 13.84
CA VAL A 504 14.54 40.41 14.69
C VAL A 504 13.37 39.70 15.38
N ARG A 505 12.41 40.45 15.94
CA ARG A 505 11.20 39.88 16.55
C ARG A 505 10.33 39.14 15.54
N GLY A 506 10.24 39.63 14.30
CA GLY A 506 9.46 39.00 13.23
C GLY A 506 9.98 37.61 12.88
N VAL A 507 11.30 37.43 12.78
CA VAL A 507 11.92 36.11 12.53
C VAL A 507 11.89 35.26 13.80
N ALA A 508 12.19 35.83 14.98
CA ALA A 508 12.13 35.13 16.26
C ALA A 508 10.73 34.59 16.58
N GLY A 509 9.69 35.35 16.21
CA GLY A 509 8.28 34.95 16.32
C GLY A 509 7.90 33.73 15.49
N LYS A 510 8.68 33.38 14.47
CA LYS A 510 8.54 32.14 13.70
C LYS A 510 9.47 31.04 14.23
N LEU A 511 10.70 31.39 14.60
CA LEU A 511 11.71 30.46 15.10
C LEU A 511 11.26 29.72 16.36
N PHE A 512 10.82 30.43 17.40
CA PHE A 512 10.50 29.78 18.68
C PHE A 512 9.33 28.79 18.56
N PRO A 513 8.23 29.10 17.86
CA PRO A 513 7.20 28.09 17.56
C PRO A 513 7.75 26.87 16.79
N ALA A 514 8.65 27.07 15.82
CA ALA A 514 9.27 25.95 15.08
C ALA A 514 10.17 25.08 15.99
N VAL A 515 10.94 25.70 16.90
CA VAL A 515 11.74 25.00 17.91
C VAL A 515 10.84 24.25 18.89
N GLU A 516 9.78 24.88 19.39
CA GLU A 516 8.80 24.24 20.27
C GLU A 516 8.13 23.04 19.58
N ALA A 517 7.74 23.16 18.30
CA ALA A 517 7.19 22.05 17.53
C ALA A 517 8.19 20.89 17.39
N ALA A 518 9.46 21.18 17.09
CA ALA A 518 10.51 20.16 17.02
C ALA A 518 10.72 19.47 18.38
N LEU A 519 10.76 20.23 19.48
CA LEU A 519 10.95 19.70 20.83
C LEU A 519 9.73 18.90 21.34
N LYS A 520 8.51 19.33 21.02
CA LYS A 520 7.27 18.56 21.26
C LYS A 520 7.36 17.19 20.60
N ARG A 521 7.74 17.16 19.31
CA ARG A 521 7.89 15.91 18.55
C ARG A 521 8.91 14.98 19.20
N VAL A 522 10.07 15.52 19.60
CA VAL A 522 11.13 14.75 20.29
C VAL A 522 10.64 14.17 21.61
N VAL A 523 10.07 14.98 22.51
CA VAL A 523 9.73 14.49 23.85
C VAL A 523 8.65 13.41 23.80
N ARG A 524 7.65 13.58 22.91
CA ARG A 524 6.62 12.57 22.62
C ARG A 524 7.24 11.29 22.08
N PHE A 525 8.09 11.41 21.05
CA PHE A 525 8.73 10.27 20.40
C PHE A 525 9.64 9.49 21.36
N VAL A 526 10.44 10.16 22.18
CA VAL A 526 11.36 9.51 23.11
C VAL A 526 10.59 8.78 24.21
N ALA A 527 9.59 9.42 24.82
CA ALA A 527 8.75 8.75 25.82
C ALA A 527 8.03 7.54 25.23
N TRP A 528 7.38 7.72 24.06
CA TRP A 528 6.69 6.65 23.34
C TRP A 528 7.63 5.50 22.98
N THR A 529 8.82 5.79 22.45
CA THR A 529 9.82 4.77 22.08
C THR A 529 10.31 4.00 23.31
N ALA A 530 10.60 4.70 24.40
CA ALA A 530 11.27 4.15 25.58
C ALA A 530 10.33 3.41 26.53
N LEU A 531 9.05 3.83 26.61
CA LEU A 531 8.13 3.44 27.68
C LEU A 531 6.91 2.65 27.19
N ARG A 532 6.61 2.61 25.89
CA ARG A 532 5.46 1.84 25.38
C ARG A 532 5.89 0.41 25.05
N ASP A 533 5.07 -0.58 25.45
CA ASP A 533 5.24 -1.97 25.01
C ASP A 533 4.79 -2.12 23.54
N HIS A 534 5.70 -1.84 22.60
CA HIS A 534 5.39 -1.91 21.17
C HIS A 534 5.16 -3.35 20.70
N TYR A 535 5.84 -4.33 21.30
CA TYR A 535 5.71 -5.73 20.91
C TYR A 535 4.35 -6.30 21.30
N ALA A 536 3.79 -5.90 22.45
CA ALA A 536 2.45 -6.31 22.88
C ALA A 536 1.33 -5.88 21.91
N LEU A 537 1.59 -4.92 21.00
CA LEU A 537 0.64 -4.54 19.95
C LEU A 537 0.48 -5.62 18.87
N GLY A 538 1.39 -6.60 18.78
CA GLY A 538 1.27 -7.76 17.89
C GLY A 538 1.40 -7.47 16.39
N ARG A 539 1.94 -6.30 16.04
CA ARG A 539 2.10 -5.80 14.67
C ARG A 539 3.48 -5.17 14.46
N THR A 540 3.80 -4.85 13.21
CA THR A 540 5.04 -4.11 12.88
C THR A 540 5.17 -2.87 13.75
N LEU A 541 6.39 -2.58 14.21
CA LEU A 541 6.63 -1.42 15.05
C LEU A 541 6.44 -0.16 14.20
N GLU A 542 5.33 0.56 14.40
CA GLU A 542 4.89 1.71 13.61
C GLU A 542 4.84 2.95 14.48
N PHE A 543 5.34 4.06 13.97
CA PHE A 543 5.27 5.37 14.61
C PHE A 543 4.28 6.27 13.86
N THR A 544 3.35 6.88 14.62
CA THR A 544 2.55 8.04 14.18
C THR A 544 2.63 9.13 15.24
N ASP A 545 2.56 10.39 14.80
CA ASP A 545 2.66 11.53 15.72
C ASP A 545 1.48 11.57 16.70
N SER A 546 0.25 11.28 16.26
CA SER A 546 -0.92 11.23 17.15
C SER A 546 -0.81 10.13 18.22
N ALA A 547 -0.26 8.96 17.88
CA ALA A 547 -0.12 7.85 18.80
C ALA A 547 0.94 8.13 19.87
N ALA A 548 1.99 8.88 19.51
CA ALA A 548 3.00 9.35 20.43
C ALA A 548 2.49 10.51 21.31
N GLU A 549 1.71 11.44 20.75
CA GLU A 549 1.06 12.52 21.50
C GLU A 549 0.08 11.98 22.54
N ALA A 550 -0.86 11.11 22.14
CA ALA A 550 -1.84 10.52 23.05
C ALA A 550 -1.18 9.73 24.18
N PHE A 551 -0.12 8.96 23.86
CA PHE A 551 0.65 8.24 24.86
C PHE A 551 1.37 9.17 25.84
N PHE A 552 2.02 10.22 25.33
CA PHE A 552 2.76 11.15 26.18
C PHE A 552 1.81 11.94 27.09
N ASP A 553 0.68 12.42 26.57
CA ASP A 553 -0.30 13.19 27.33
C ASP A 553 -0.90 12.36 28.50
N ASP A 554 -1.12 11.06 28.29
CA ASP A 554 -1.51 10.12 29.35
C ASP A 554 -0.38 9.90 30.37
N TRP A 555 0.84 9.66 29.88
CA TRP A 555 2.01 9.40 30.72
C TRP A 555 2.43 10.61 31.59
N ILE A 556 2.30 11.83 31.08
CA ILE A 556 2.72 13.04 31.79
C ILE A 556 1.70 13.50 32.84
N GLN A 557 0.45 13.02 32.77
CA GLN A 557 -0.64 13.44 33.66
C GLN A 557 -0.29 13.36 35.16
N PRO A 558 0.38 12.32 35.69
CA PRO A 558 0.78 12.25 37.10
C PRO A 558 1.80 13.33 37.53
N TYR A 559 2.47 13.97 36.56
CA TYR A 559 3.48 15.00 36.77
C TYR A 559 2.94 16.42 36.52
N SER A 560 1.65 16.57 36.19
CA SER A 560 1.05 17.83 35.78
C SER A 560 1.14 18.95 36.83
N SER A 561 1.32 18.62 38.12
CA SER A 561 1.53 19.61 39.18
C SER A 561 2.84 20.40 39.04
N ASN A 562 3.78 19.92 38.23
CA ASN A 562 5.05 20.58 37.93
C ASN A 562 5.05 21.35 36.60
N LEU A 563 3.90 21.43 35.91
CA LEU A 563 3.76 22.01 34.57
C LEU A 563 2.62 23.03 34.55
N GLU A 564 2.73 24.07 33.71
CA GLU A 564 1.64 25.02 33.51
C GLU A 564 0.52 24.42 32.66
N LYS A 565 0.91 23.55 31.71
CA LYS A 565 0.03 22.86 30.78
C LYS A 565 0.23 21.35 30.86
N SER A 566 -0.87 20.60 30.89
CA SER A 566 -0.84 19.13 30.93
C SER A 566 -0.96 18.47 29.56
N ARG A 567 -1.32 19.23 28.51
CA ARG A 567 -1.41 18.75 27.12
C ARG A 567 -0.23 19.25 26.31
N THR A 568 0.45 18.35 25.62
CA THR A 568 1.71 18.69 24.93
C THR A 568 1.52 19.68 23.79
N SER A 569 0.36 19.64 23.12
CA SER A 569 0.01 20.61 22.07
C SER A 569 0.02 22.06 22.59
N GLU A 570 -0.35 22.27 23.86
CA GLU A 570 -0.41 23.58 24.52
C GLU A 570 0.90 23.98 25.22
N MET A 571 1.86 23.06 25.39
CA MET A 571 3.11 23.34 26.13
C MET A 571 3.96 24.40 25.42
N ALA A 572 4.44 25.37 26.19
CA ALA A 572 5.44 26.33 25.74
C ALA A 572 6.87 25.80 25.99
N LEU A 573 7.88 26.51 25.52
CA LEU A 573 9.28 26.10 25.68
C LEU A 573 9.68 25.76 27.12
N ALA A 574 9.18 26.48 28.12
CA ALA A 574 9.48 26.24 29.53
C ALA A 574 8.94 24.88 30.03
N ASP A 575 7.68 24.54 29.70
CA ASP A 575 7.09 23.25 30.03
C ASP A 575 7.84 22.10 29.34
N LEU A 576 8.26 22.29 28.08
CA LEU A 576 9.00 21.28 27.32
C LEU A 576 10.35 20.98 27.98
N VAL A 577 11.10 22.02 28.35
CA VAL A 577 12.39 21.88 29.07
C VAL A 577 12.19 21.11 30.38
N SER A 578 11.14 21.40 31.14
CA SER A 578 10.77 20.65 32.35
C SER A 578 10.45 19.18 32.05
N CYS A 579 9.71 18.90 30.98
CA CYS A 579 9.38 17.55 30.56
C CYS A 579 10.63 16.71 30.21
N PHE A 580 11.63 17.30 29.55
CA PHE A 580 12.92 16.61 29.31
C PHE A 580 13.61 16.20 30.61
N GLY A 581 13.57 17.08 31.63
CA GLY A 581 14.11 16.78 32.96
C GLY A 581 13.34 15.66 33.68
N ILE A 582 12.00 15.73 33.65
CA ILE A 582 11.11 14.72 34.25
C ILE A 582 11.35 13.35 33.61
N LEU A 583 11.35 13.28 32.27
CA LEU A 583 11.57 12.04 31.53
C LEU A 583 12.95 11.45 31.81
N SER A 584 14.01 12.27 31.80
CA SER A 584 15.36 11.82 32.13
C SER A 584 15.44 11.20 33.52
N LYS A 585 14.85 11.86 34.54
CA LYS A 585 14.81 11.34 35.91
C LYS A 585 14.03 10.03 36.00
N HIS A 586 12.85 9.96 35.37
CA HIS A 586 12.03 8.75 35.34
C HIS A 586 12.79 7.56 34.74
N LEU A 587 13.45 7.75 33.59
CA LEU A 587 14.26 6.72 32.95
C LEU A 587 15.41 6.24 33.85
N ARG A 588 16.11 7.15 34.55
CA ARG A 588 17.16 6.77 35.52
C ARG A 588 16.61 5.98 36.70
N ASP A 589 15.41 6.28 37.17
CA ASP A 589 14.75 5.53 38.24
C ASP A 589 14.36 4.11 37.76
N LEU A 590 13.90 3.96 36.52
CA LEU A 590 13.58 2.66 35.92
C LEU A 590 14.79 1.73 35.86
N MET A 591 16.00 2.24 35.61
CA MET A 591 17.23 1.43 35.61
C MET A 591 17.44 0.67 36.93
N ARG A 592 16.86 1.14 38.05
CA ARG A 592 16.96 0.50 39.37
C ARG A 592 15.85 -0.52 39.64
N ARG A 593 14.77 -0.48 38.87
CA ARG A 593 13.52 -1.24 39.07
C ARG A 593 13.24 -2.25 37.96
N GLY A 594 14.26 -2.60 37.15
CA GLY A 594 14.07 -3.39 35.93
C GLY A 594 13.30 -4.70 36.12
N VAL A 595 13.54 -5.41 37.23
CA VAL A 595 12.89 -6.69 37.56
C VAL A 595 11.36 -6.58 37.62
N GLU A 596 10.81 -5.42 37.99
CA GLU A 596 9.35 -5.21 38.08
C GLU A 596 8.65 -5.26 36.71
N PHE A 597 9.40 -5.11 35.63
CA PHE A 597 8.89 -5.00 34.26
C PHE A 597 9.31 -6.17 33.37
N GLU A 598 9.86 -7.25 33.94
CA GLU A 598 10.21 -8.44 33.19
C GLU A 598 8.96 -9.08 32.55
N ARG A 599 9.08 -9.41 31.26
CA ARG A 599 8.01 -10.03 30.49
C ARG A 599 7.92 -11.53 30.83
N SER A 600 6.71 -12.04 30.94
CA SER A 600 6.47 -13.48 31.09
C SER A 600 6.97 -14.25 29.86
N SER A 601 7.52 -15.45 30.07
CA SER A 601 7.96 -16.34 28.97
C SER A 601 6.80 -16.70 28.03
N SER A 602 5.57 -16.73 28.54
CA SER A 602 4.36 -17.01 27.75
C SER A 602 4.05 -15.94 26.70
N ASP A 603 4.55 -14.72 26.88
CA ASP A 603 4.34 -13.60 25.95
C ASP A 603 5.40 -13.55 24.83
N MET A 604 6.51 -14.29 24.98
CA MET A 604 7.59 -14.34 24.00
C MET A 604 7.18 -15.11 22.73
N PRO A 605 7.77 -14.81 21.55
CA PRO A 605 7.48 -15.53 20.31
C PRO A 605 7.75 -17.03 20.46
N ARG A 606 6.86 -17.88 19.90
CA ARG A 606 7.04 -19.34 19.98
C ARG A 606 8.37 -19.80 19.42
N ALA A 607 8.78 -19.23 18.29
CA ALA A 607 10.05 -19.54 17.66
C ALA A 607 11.25 -19.29 18.59
N VAL A 608 11.17 -18.44 19.62
CA VAL A 608 12.26 -18.23 20.60
C VAL A 608 12.12 -19.18 21.80
N ARG A 609 10.91 -19.66 22.10
CA ARG A 609 10.64 -20.61 23.19
C ARG A 609 11.01 -22.05 22.82
N ASP A 610 10.90 -22.39 21.54
CA ASP A 610 11.16 -23.75 21.05
C ASP A 610 12.67 -24.09 21.14
N TRP A 611 12.97 -25.31 21.60
CA TRP A 611 14.34 -25.75 21.84
C TRP A 611 15.17 -25.80 20.55
N GLY A 612 16.39 -25.27 20.59
CA GLY A 612 17.32 -25.26 19.46
C GLY A 612 17.11 -24.10 18.48
N SER A 613 16.25 -23.13 18.80
CA SER A 613 16.04 -21.95 17.96
C SER A 613 17.31 -21.08 17.84
N PRO A 614 17.66 -20.61 16.62
CA PRO A 614 18.73 -19.65 16.42
C PRO A 614 18.33 -18.20 16.71
N PHE A 615 17.05 -17.93 16.99
CA PHE A 615 16.52 -16.59 17.18
C PHE A 615 16.59 -16.13 18.64
N SER A 616 16.77 -14.83 18.84
CA SER A 616 16.75 -14.19 20.15
C SER A 616 15.64 -13.15 20.21
N PHE A 617 15.05 -13.00 21.40
CA PHE A 617 14.00 -12.03 21.64
C PHE A 617 14.57 -10.83 22.42
N PRO A 618 14.58 -9.62 21.82
CA PRO A 618 15.21 -8.46 22.45
C PRO A 618 14.33 -7.81 23.52
N PHE A 619 13.00 -7.93 23.44
CA PHE A 619 12.07 -7.22 24.34
C PHE A 619 11.75 -8.03 25.60
N ARG A 620 12.78 -8.29 26.42
CA ARG A 620 12.63 -9.06 27.67
C ARG A 620 11.81 -8.34 28.72
N HIS A 621 11.61 -7.03 28.58
CA HIS A 621 10.75 -6.23 29.44
C HIS A 621 9.55 -5.69 28.66
N THR A 622 8.54 -5.21 29.39
CA THR A 622 7.42 -4.45 28.80
C THR A 622 7.81 -3.01 28.47
N LEU A 623 8.92 -2.51 29.00
CA LEU A 623 9.47 -1.18 28.73
C LEU A 623 10.76 -1.31 27.90
N PRO A 624 10.75 -0.95 26.60
CA PRO A 624 11.92 -1.12 25.71
C PRO A 624 13.22 -0.49 26.22
N PHE A 625 13.13 0.60 26.99
CA PHE A 625 14.30 1.25 27.56
C PHE A 625 15.17 0.32 28.42
N LEU A 626 14.56 -0.63 29.14
CA LEU A 626 15.26 -1.60 29.99
C LEU A 626 16.00 -2.67 29.18
N ASP A 627 15.60 -2.86 27.93
CA ASP A 627 16.20 -3.80 26.98
C ASP A 627 17.33 -3.18 26.14
N PHE A 628 17.56 -1.86 26.26
CA PHE A 628 18.72 -1.24 25.65
C PHE A 628 20.02 -1.62 26.37
N ASP A 629 21.15 -1.52 25.66
CA ASP A 629 22.47 -1.66 26.30
C ASP A 629 22.74 -0.52 27.30
N SER A 630 23.63 -0.75 28.27
CA SER A 630 23.88 0.22 29.34
C SER A 630 24.42 1.57 28.82
N ALA A 631 25.17 1.56 27.73
CA ALA A 631 25.69 2.77 27.12
C ALA A 631 24.55 3.59 26.48
N SER A 632 23.61 2.93 25.81
CA SER A 632 22.41 3.50 25.20
C SER A 632 21.52 4.13 26.27
N GLN A 633 21.28 3.44 27.39
CA GLN A 633 20.50 3.98 28.52
C GLN A 633 21.11 5.28 29.08
N LEU A 634 22.43 5.30 29.28
CA LEU A 634 23.14 6.49 29.75
C LEU A 634 23.13 7.62 28.70
N ASN A 635 23.42 7.30 27.43
CA ASN A 635 23.44 8.28 26.35
C ASN A 635 22.08 8.98 26.19
N ILE A 636 20.97 8.24 26.24
CA ILE A 636 19.62 8.79 26.15
C ILE A 636 19.35 9.70 27.35
N THR A 637 19.56 9.22 28.58
CA THR A 637 19.28 10.01 29.79
C THR A 637 20.13 11.28 29.88
N ASP A 638 21.40 11.22 29.46
CA ASP A 638 22.31 12.35 29.41
C ASP A 638 21.97 13.33 28.30
N ALA A 639 21.54 12.87 27.12
CA ALA A 639 21.06 13.75 26.05
C ALA A 639 19.86 14.57 26.52
N LEU A 640 18.87 13.93 27.15
CA LEU A 640 17.70 14.60 27.72
C LEU A 640 18.09 15.60 28.83
N THR A 641 19.03 15.22 29.71
CA THR A 641 19.56 16.11 30.75
C THR A 641 20.24 17.33 30.16
N LYS A 642 21.08 17.15 29.13
CA LYS A 642 21.83 18.23 28.46
C LYS A 642 20.91 19.23 27.77
N VAL A 643 19.82 18.76 27.17
CA VAL A 643 18.78 19.63 26.60
C VAL A 643 18.14 20.46 27.72
N ALA A 644 17.69 19.81 28.79
CA ALA A 644 17.06 20.52 29.91
C ALA A 644 18.00 21.57 30.55
N SER A 645 19.25 21.20 30.86
CA SER A 645 20.21 22.09 31.49
C SER A 645 20.70 23.20 30.56
N GLY A 646 20.85 22.92 29.26
CA GLY A 646 21.37 23.86 28.26
C GLY A 646 20.48 25.09 28.10
N PHE A 647 19.17 24.86 27.94
CA PHE A 647 18.18 25.93 27.81
C PHE A 647 18.07 26.81 29.07
N HIS A 648 18.32 26.25 30.26
CA HIS A 648 18.37 27.02 31.51
C HIS A 648 19.67 27.81 31.67
N THR A 649 20.82 27.19 31.37
CA THR A 649 22.15 27.78 31.66
C THR A 649 22.45 28.98 30.77
N GLU A 650 22.14 28.88 29.47
CA GLU A 650 22.38 29.95 28.49
C GLU A 650 21.21 30.94 28.39
N LYS A 651 20.28 30.93 29.35
CA LYS A 651 19.14 31.87 29.44
C LYS A 651 18.29 31.92 28.15
N VAL A 652 18.18 30.81 27.41
CA VAL A 652 17.40 30.75 26.15
C VAL A 652 15.95 31.17 26.37
N LEU A 653 15.36 30.77 27.50
CA LEU A 653 14.00 31.18 27.90
C LEU A 653 13.86 32.69 28.09
N ASN A 654 14.87 33.35 28.67
CA ASN A 654 14.85 34.79 28.89
C ASN A 654 14.98 35.54 27.56
N VAL A 655 15.87 35.09 26.67
CA VAL A 655 16.00 35.68 25.31
C VAL A 655 14.70 35.50 24.53
N ARG A 656 14.06 34.33 24.62
CA ARG A 656 12.76 34.07 24.02
C ARG A 656 11.70 35.04 24.53
N ASN A 657 11.56 35.19 25.84
CA ASN A 657 10.57 36.10 26.43
C ASN A 657 10.84 37.56 26.06
N ALA A 658 12.11 37.98 26.07
CA ALA A 658 12.50 39.35 25.74
C ALA A 658 12.29 39.71 24.26
N LEU A 659 12.42 38.73 23.36
CA LEU A 659 12.13 38.90 21.93
C LEU A 659 10.62 38.83 21.63
N LEU A 660 9.83 38.08 22.40
CA LEU A 660 8.41 37.89 22.12
C LEU A 660 7.48 38.83 22.90
N HIS A 661 7.96 39.48 23.96
CA HIS A 661 7.16 40.38 24.81
C HIS A 661 7.75 41.79 24.86
N ASP A 662 6.94 42.79 24.50
CA ASP A 662 7.35 44.21 24.48
C ASP A 662 7.68 44.82 25.85
N SER A 663 7.27 44.15 26.94
CA SER A 663 7.50 44.62 28.31
C SER A 663 8.88 44.29 28.88
N GLU A 664 9.64 43.43 28.22
CA GLU A 664 10.97 43.00 28.65
C GLU A 664 12.09 43.76 27.95
N ALA A 665 13.24 43.89 28.61
CA ALA A 665 14.40 44.57 28.03
C ALA A 665 14.95 43.77 26.84
N PHE A 666 15.13 44.44 25.70
CA PHE A 666 15.62 43.78 24.47
C PHE A 666 17.02 43.19 24.70
N PRO A 667 17.25 41.90 24.35
CA PRO A 667 18.51 41.22 24.65
C PRO A 667 19.64 41.71 23.74
N GLY A 668 20.88 41.70 24.25
CA GLY A 668 22.05 42.12 23.47
C GLY A 668 22.39 41.12 22.36
N ASN A 669 23.08 41.58 21.29
CA ASN A 669 23.48 40.72 20.17
C ASN A 669 24.25 39.46 20.61
N GLU A 670 25.14 39.57 21.60
CA GLU A 670 25.88 38.43 22.14
C GLU A 670 24.97 37.42 22.85
N GLU A 671 23.95 37.89 23.58
CA GLU A 671 22.99 37.04 24.28
C GLU A 671 22.14 36.26 23.29
N ILE A 672 21.68 36.93 22.22
CA ILE A 672 20.94 36.29 21.14
C ILE A 672 21.81 35.23 20.44
N GLN A 673 23.05 35.55 20.08
CA GLN A 673 23.95 34.60 19.42
C GLN A 673 24.25 33.36 20.28
N LYS A 674 24.48 33.54 21.59
CA LYS A 674 24.66 32.41 22.53
C LYS A 674 23.42 31.53 22.57
N ALA A 675 22.23 32.12 22.68
CA ALA A 675 20.98 31.37 22.68
C ALA A 675 20.76 30.60 21.37
N LEU A 676 21.03 31.21 20.20
CA LEU A 676 20.90 30.55 18.91
C LEU A 676 21.89 29.38 18.75
N ASN A 677 23.14 29.55 19.17
CA ASN A 677 24.14 28.49 19.14
C ASN A 677 23.77 27.33 20.08
N GLU A 678 23.20 27.64 21.24
CA GLU A 678 22.73 26.62 22.17
C GLU A 678 21.54 25.84 21.60
N ILE A 679 20.55 26.52 21.00
CA ILE A 679 19.42 25.86 20.32
C ILE A 679 19.93 24.92 19.23
N ASP A 680 20.81 25.40 18.36
CA ASP A 680 21.39 24.63 17.25
C ASP A 680 22.16 23.40 17.76
N ALA A 681 23.00 23.58 18.79
CA ALA A 681 23.74 22.51 19.42
C ALA A 681 22.83 21.43 20.02
N ARG A 682 21.75 21.83 20.71
CA ARG A 682 20.81 20.87 21.33
C ARG A 682 19.95 20.14 20.31
N LEU A 683 19.45 20.82 19.28
CA LEU A 683 18.77 20.17 18.16
C LEU A 683 19.72 19.21 17.42
N GLY A 684 20.99 19.61 17.24
CA GLY A 684 22.04 18.76 16.69
C GLY A 684 22.29 17.49 17.49
N VAL A 685 22.37 17.58 18.83
CA VAL A 685 22.52 16.42 19.72
C VAL A 685 21.32 15.47 19.61
N LEU A 686 20.09 16.01 19.59
CA LEU A 686 18.86 15.21 19.47
C LEU A 686 18.79 14.48 18.12
N ALA A 687 19.09 15.17 17.02
CA ALA A 687 19.14 14.58 15.68
C ALA A 687 20.26 13.53 15.55
N ALA A 688 21.48 13.85 15.99
CA ALA A 688 22.62 12.92 15.93
C ALA A 688 22.43 11.66 16.78
N SER A 689 21.68 11.76 17.88
CA SER A 689 21.35 10.63 18.75
C SER A 689 20.18 9.80 18.21
N GLY A 690 19.50 10.24 17.15
CA GLY A 690 18.26 9.61 16.65
C GLY A 690 17.07 9.77 17.59
N LEU A 691 17.11 10.74 18.51
CA LEU A 691 16.00 11.09 19.40
C LEU A 691 15.01 12.03 18.70
N TYR A 692 15.42 12.67 17.61
CA TYR A 692 14.50 13.24 16.63
C TYR A 692 14.11 12.14 15.63
N PRO A 693 12.81 11.92 15.34
CA PRO A 693 12.35 10.84 14.46
C PRO A 693 12.64 11.14 12.98
N ALA A 694 13.90 11.00 12.57
CA ALA A 694 14.32 11.14 11.18
C ALA A 694 14.07 9.85 10.38
N ILE A 695 13.51 9.99 9.18
CA ILE A 695 13.22 8.87 8.28
C ILE A 695 14.49 8.48 7.52
N PHE A 696 14.93 7.24 7.68
CA PHE A 696 16.01 6.63 6.92
C PHE A 696 15.41 5.85 5.74
N ARG A 697 15.99 6.05 4.55
CA ARG A 697 15.57 5.39 3.32
C ARG A 697 16.59 4.37 2.87
N PHE A 698 16.12 3.32 2.24
CA PHE A 698 16.97 2.31 1.61
C PHE A 698 17.83 2.92 0.51
N VAL A 699 19.13 2.58 0.50
CA VAL A 699 20.08 3.01 -0.54
C VAL A 699 20.48 1.83 -1.40
N ASN A 700 21.04 0.79 -0.78
CA ASN A 700 21.46 -0.43 -1.45
C ASN A 700 21.44 -1.63 -0.50
N SER A 701 21.53 -2.83 -1.07
CA SER A 701 21.82 -4.04 -0.34
C SER A 701 22.91 -4.82 -1.07
N ASP A 702 23.91 -5.27 -0.34
CA ASP A 702 25.02 -6.06 -0.86
C ASP A 702 24.96 -7.45 -0.20
N VAL A 703 24.93 -8.53 -1.00
CA VAL A 703 24.91 -9.92 -0.52
C VAL A 703 26.22 -10.60 -0.94
N ASP A 704 26.95 -11.18 0.01
CA ASP A 704 28.16 -11.95 -0.29
C ASP A 704 27.86 -13.41 -0.69
N ASP A 705 28.89 -14.14 -1.09
CA ASP A 705 28.81 -15.52 -1.58
C ASP A 705 28.38 -16.53 -0.51
N VAL A 706 28.54 -16.18 0.77
CA VAL A 706 28.08 -16.99 1.92
C VAL A 706 26.72 -16.54 2.45
N GLY A 707 26.04 -15.62 1.75
CA GLY A 707 24.67 -15.19 2.05
C GLY A 707 24.55 -14.14 3.15
N ARG A 708 25.65 -13.48 3.54
CA ARG A 708 25.58 -12.32 4.44
C ARG A 708 25.14 -11.11 3.65
N GLU A 709 24.13 -10.41 4.16
CA GLU A 709 23.59 -9.23 3.51
C GLU A 709 23.87 -7.99 4.34
N ARG A 710 24.27 -6.90 3.67
CA ARG A 710 24.40 -5.58 4.25
C ARG A 710 23.45 -4.62 3.54
N THR A 711 22.41 -4.20 4.26
CA THR A 711 21.46 -3.21 3.77
C THR A 711 21.85 -1.83 4.28
N LYS A 712 22.14 -0.87 3.40
CA LYS A 712 22.44 0.52 3.79
C LYS A 712 21.20 1.39 3.69
N LEU A 713 21.01 2.20 4.71
CA LEU A 713 19.99 3.25 4.74
C LEU A 713 20.62 4.59 5.02
N ARG A 714 20.03 5.67 4.49
CA ARG A 714 20.53 7.03 4.61
C ARG A 714 19.44 7.96 5.12
N SER A 715 19.80 8.82 6.06
CA SER A 715 18.96 9.92 6.55
C SER A 715 18.99 11.13 5.61
N PRO A 716 18.07 12.11 5.76
CA PRO A 716 18.09 13.35 4.97
C PRO A 716 19.39 14.15 5.14
N ASP A 717 19.99 14.10 6.33
CA ASP A 717 21.26 14.75 6.66
C ASP A 717 22.50 13.97 6.15
N GLY A 718 22.30 12.91 5.34
CA GLY A 718 23.38 12.14 4.71
C GLY A 718 24.02 11.08 5.61
N VAL A 719 23.60 10.93 6.86
CA VAL A 719 24.10 9.87 7.75
C VAL A 719 23.65 8.51 7.25
N GLU A 720 24.59 7.59 7.10
CA GLU A 720 24.34 6.21 6.69
C GLU A 720 24.37 5.23 7.87
N ILE A 721 23.47 4.25 7.85
CA ILE A 721 23.41 3.13 8.79
C ILE A 721 23.36 1.83 7.98
N SER A 722 24.04 0.80 8.45
CA SER A 722 24.01 -0.53 7.82
C SER A 722 23.33 -1.54 8.75
N LEU A 723 22.31 -2.22 8.23
CA LEU A 723 21.70 -3.41 8.85
C LEU A 723 22.36 -4.66 8.26
N GLN A 724 22.66 -5.64 9.10
CA GLN A 724 23.39 -6.86 8.70
C GLN A 724 22.52 -8.10 8.85
N ARG A 725 22.66 -9.07 7.95
CA ARG A 725 21.99 -10.38 8.03
C ARG A 725 22.95 -11.54 7.80
N PRO A 726 22.66 -12.73 8.37
CA PRO A 726 21.49 -13.07 9.19
C PRO A 726 21.50 -12.38 10.57
N SER A 727 20.33 -12.11 11.14
CA SER A 727 20.19 -11.52 12.48
C SER A 727 19.34 -12.40 13.37
N GLN A 728 19.75 -12.54 14.63
CA GLN A 728 18.94 -13.27 15.62
C GLN A 728 17.63 -12.54 15.95
N LEU A 729 17.54 -11.24 15.61
CA LEU A 729 16.39 -10.38 15.89
C LEU A 729 15.32 -10.39 14.81
N ASP A 730 15.43 -11.22 13.76
CA ASP A 730 14.52 -11.15 12.61
C ASP A 730 13.04 -11.38 12.96
N LEU A 731 12.73 -11.95 14.13
CA LEU A 731 11.36 -12.17 14.62
C LEU A 731 10.82 -11.07 15.56
N SER A 732 11.44 -9.87 15.54
CA SER A 732 11.15 -8.79 16.52
C SER A 732 10.18 -7.72 16.01
N LEU A 733 9.34 -8.03 15.01
CA LEU A 733 8.33 -7.11 14.42
C LEU A 733 8.91 -5.81 13.83
N PHE A 734 10.21 -5.73 13.64
CA PHE A 734 10.81 -4.56 13.05
C PHE A 734 10.35 -4.36 11.60
N PRO A 735 10.35 -3.12 11.10
CA PRO A 735 10.02 -2.82 9.71
C PRO A 735 10.83 -3.62 8.69
N THR A 736 10.37 -3.65 7.44
CA THR A 736 11.17 -4.20 6.34
C THR A 736 12.44 -3.38 6.15
N ARG A 737 13.51 -4.00 5.65
CA ARG A 737 14.83 -3.34 5.49
C ARG A 737 14.89 -2.39 4.29
N SER A 738 14.00 -2.60 3.33
CA SER A 738 13.86 -1.78 2.12
C SER A 738 12.85 -0.65 2.27
N GLY A 739 12.04 -0.66 3.35
CA GLY A 739 11.07 0.39 3.62
C GLY A 739 11.67 1.58 4.36
N ASP A 740 11.03 2.73 4.20
CA ASP A 740 11.29 3.94 4.96
C ASP A 740 11.03 3.70 6.45
N GLN A 741 11.99 4.08 7.28
CA GLN A 741 11.94 3.77 8.71
C GLN A 741 12.68 4.79 9.56
N ILE A 742 12.14 5.08 10.73
CA ILE A 742 12.79 5.89 11.76
C ILE A 742 13.78 5.01 12.51
N MET A 743 15.00 5.51 12.72
CA MET A 743 16.03 4.82 13.49
C MET A 743 16.49 5.61 14.70
N VAL A 744 16.42 4.98 15.88
CA VAL A 744 16.85 5.56 17.15
C VAL A 744 18.27 5.10 17.43
N ARG A 745 19.24 5.81 16.85
CA ARG A 745 20.67 5.45 16.86
C ARG A 745 21.26 5.22 18.26
N SER A 746 20.77 5.97 19.24
CA SER A 746 21.19 5.88 20.64
C SER A 746 20.48 4.78 21.43
N ALA A 747 19.49 4.10 20.85
CA ALA A 747 18.73 3.02 21.48
C ALA A 747 19.11 1.67 20.86
N ARG A 748 20.30 1.16 21.20
CA ARG A 748 20.73 -0.18 20.75
C ARG A 748 20.21 -1.24 21.70
N LEU A 749 19.66 -2.32 21.13
CA LEU A 749 19.17 -3.44 21.92
C LEU A 749 20.33 -4.22 22.56
N ARG A 750 20.06 -4.84 23.72
CA ARG A 750 21.00 -5.75 24.35
C ARG A 750 21.20 -7.00 23.46
N ASP A 751 22.41 -7.55 23.48
CA ASP A 751 22.79 -8.77 22.77
C ASP A 751 22.74 -8.68 21.22
N ALA A 752 22.47 -7.49 20.65
CA ALA A 752 22.45 -7.27 19.21
C ALA A 752 22.86 -5.83 18.84
N PRO A 753 23.70 -5.62 17.81
CA PRO A 753 24.17 -4.28 17.44
C PRO A 753 23.13 -3.42 16.69
N GLU A 754 21.87 -3.85 16.58
CA GLU A 754 20.82 -3.15 15.84
C GLU A 754 20.14 -2.06 16.69
N PRO A 755 19.91 -0.86 16.14
CA PRO A 755 19.12 0.17 16.81
C PRO A 755 17.63 -0.15 16.78
N MET A 756 16.89 0.38 17.75
CA MET A 756 15.43 0.42 17.71
C MET A 756 14.97 1.16 16.44
N ARG A 757 14.00 0.60 15.73
CA ARG A 757 13.53 1.10 14.44
C ARG A 757 12.02 0.93 14.26
N PHE A 758 11.40 1.91 13.60
CA PHE A 758 9.95 2.00 13.42
C PHE A 758 9.59 2.36 11.99
N ALA A 759 8.50 1.81 11.46
CA ALA A 759 7.94 2.25 10.19
C ALA A 759 7.28 3.61 10.43
N HIS A 760 7.51 4.57 9.54
CA HIS A 760 6.78 5.84 9.60
C HIS A 760 5.40 5.67 8.98
N VAL A 761 4.37 6.05 9.72
CA VAL A 761 2.97 5.97 9.28
C VAL A 761 2.29 7.31 9.54
N HIS A 762 1.45 7.75 8.60
CA HIS A 762 0.78 9.05 8.65
C HIS A 762 -0.59 8.94 9.33
N ASP A 763 -1.04 9.97 10.03
CA ASP A 763 -2.40 9.97 10.58
C ASP A 763 -3.40 10.29 9.46
N SER A 764 -4.21 9.31 9.05
CA SER A 764 -5.19 9.46 7.95
C SER A 764 -6.43 8.56 8.14
N ALA A 765 -7.49 8.83 7.38
CA ALA A 765 -8.67 7.94 7.34
C ALA A 765 -8.34 6.53 6.81
N PHE A 766 -7.36 6.42 5.91
CA PHE A 766 -6.85 5.14 5.43
C PHE A 766 -6.18 4.35 6.57
N GLN A 767 -5.27 4.99 7.31
CA GLN A 767 -4.59 4.34 8.43
C GLN A 767 -5.55 3.99 9.57
N GLY A 768 -6.53 4.86 9.84
CA GLY A 768 -7.59 4.57 10.81
C GLY A 768 -8.40 3.31 10.44
N ARG A 769 -8.69 3.08 9.15
CA ARG A 769 -9.38 1.87 8.68
C ARG A 769 -8.58 0.61 8.93
N TRP A 770 -7.26 0.68 8.79
CA TRP A 770 -6.33 -0.43 8.98
C TRP A 770 -5.78 -0.51 10.41
N ALA A 771 -6.33 0.27 11.35
CA ALA A 771 -5.99 0.14 12.76
C ALA A 771 -6.23 -1.29 13.25
N ASN A 772 -5.28 -1.81 14.04
CA ASN A 772 -5.26 -3.21 14.52
C ASN A 772 -5.15 -4.26 13.41
N PHE A 773 -4.65 -3.90 12.22
CA PHE A 773 -4.15 -4.86 11.25
C PHE A 773 -2.66 -5.19 11.54
N PRO A 774 -2.23 -6.46 11.50
CA PRO A 774 -3.05 -7.66 11.34
C PRO A 774 -3.94 -7.92 12.57
N ARG A 775 -5.21 -8.23 12.33
CA ARG A 775 -6.12 -8.72 13.39
C ARG A 775 -5.82 -10.19 13.60
N ARG A 776 -5.15 -10.52 14.70
CA ARG A 776 -4.73 -11.89 15.02
C ARG A 776 -5.72 -12.58 15.98
N PRO A 777 -5.85 -13.90 15.90
CA PRO A 777 -6.50 -14.70 16.92
C PRO A 777 -5.83 -14.49 18.29
N LYS A 778 -6.59 -14.61 19.38
CA LYS A 778 -5.99 -14.64 20.72
C LYS A 778 -5.07 -15.86 20.83
N ARG A 779 -3.80 -15.61 21.21
CA ARG A 779 -2.82 -16.67 21.46
C ARG A 779 -3.37 -17.69 22.45
N ARG A 780 -3.46 -18.95 22.04
CA ARG A 780 -3.83 -20.04 22.95
C ARG A 780 -2.57 -20.50 23.69
N LEU A 781 -2.56 -20.33 25.01
CA LEU A 781 -1.54 -20.97 25.86
C LEU A 781 -1.89 -22.45 25.99
N SER A 782 -1.44 -23.27 25.03
CA SER A 782 -1.51 -24.72 25.16
C SER A 782 -0.48 -25.19 26.20
N PHE A 783 -0.90 -25.33 27.45
CA PHE A 783 -0.18 -26.12 28.45
C PHE A 783 -0.31 -27.60 28.08
N ASN A 784 0.62 -28.14 27.28
CA ASN A 784 0.84 -29.58 27.24
C ASN A 784 1.73 -29.96 28.43
N SER A 785 1.11 -30.23 29.58
CA SER A 785 1.75 -30.81 30.76
C SER A 785 1.96 -32.33 30.66
N GLU A 786 2.06 -32.88 29.45
CA GLU A 786 2.27 -34.32 29.21
C GLU A 786 3.55 -34.58 28.41
N MET A 787 4.70 -34.12 28.90
CA MET A 787 6.00 -34.71 28.56
C MET A 787 6.94 -34.64 29.78
N SER A 788 6.51 -35.33 30.84
CA SER A 788 7.39 -35.87 31.88
C SER A 788 6.84 -37.22 32.32
N ARG A 789 7.14 -38.24 31.51
CA ARG A 789 7.31 -39.62 31.94
C ARG A 789 8.49 -40.23 31.21
#